data_AF-F9DHK6-F1
#
_entry.id   AF-F9DHK6-F1
#
_cell.length_a   1.000
_cell.length_b   1.000
_cell.length_c   1.000
_cell.angle_alpha   90.00
_cell.angle_beta   90.00
_cell.angle_gamma   90.00
#
_symmetry.space_group_name_H-M   'P 1'
#
loop_
_entity.id
_entity.type
_entity.pdbx_description
1 polymer ?
#
loop_
_entity_poly.entity_id
_entity_poly.type
_entity_poly.pdbx_seq_one_letter_code
_entity_poly.pdbx_strand_id
1 'polypeptide(L)'
;MKEEEKGKTPVVSTYNKDDKHFWAAFLNLARHNVYITVNHINKILGEGEINRDGYENTLEKSWNEIKDINKKDRLSKLIIKHFPFLEVTTYQRNSADTTKQKEEKQAEAQSLESLKKSFFVFIYKLRDLRNHYSHYKHSKSLERPKFEEDLQEKMYNIFDASIQLVKEDYKHNTDIKTEEDFKHLDRKGQFKYSFADNEGNITESGLLFFVSLFLEKKDAIWVQKKLEGFKCSNESYQKMTNEVFCRSRMLLPKLRLQSTQTQDWILLDMLNELIRCPKSLYERLREEDRKKFRVPIEIADEDYDAEQEPFKNALVRHQDRFPYFALRYFDYNEIFTNLRFQIDLGTYHFSIYKKQIGDYKESHHLTHKLYGFERIQEFTKQNRPDEWRKFVKTFNSFETSKEPYIPETTPHYHLENQKIGIRFRNDNDKIWPSLKTNSEKNEKSKYKLDKSFQAEAFLSVHELLPMMFYYLLLKTENTDNDNEIETKKKENKNDKQEKHKIEEIIENKITEIYALYDAFANGKINSIDKLEEYCKGKDIEIGHLPKQMIAILKSEHKDMATEAKRKQEEMLADVQKSLESLDNQINEEIENVERKNSSLKSGEIASWLVNDMMRFQPVQKDNEGNPLNNSKANSTEYQMLQRSLALYNKEEKPTRYFRQVNLIESSNPHPFLNNTEWEKCNNILSFYRSYLEAKKNFLESLKPEDWEKNQYFLMLKEPKTNCETLVQGWKNGFNLPRGIFTEPIRKWFMEHRKNITVAELKRVGLVAKVIPLFFSEEYKDSVQPFYNYLFNVGNINKPDEKNFLNCEERRELLRKKKDEFKKMTDKEKEENPSYLEFQSWNKFERELRLVRNQDIVTWLLCMELFNKKKIKELNVEKIYLKNINTNTTKKEKNTEEKNGEEKIIKEKNNILNRIMPMRLPIKVYGRENFSKNKKKKIRRNTFFTVYIEEKGTKLLKQGNFKALERDRRLGGLFSFVKTHSKAESKSNTISKSRVEYELGEYQKARIEIIKDMLALEETLIDKYNSLDTDNFHNMLTGWLKLKDEPDKASFQNDVDLLIAVRNAFSHNQYPMRNRIAFANINPFSLSSANTSEEKGLGIANQLKDKTHKTIEKIIEIEKPIETKE
;
A
#
# COMPACT_ATOMS: atom_id res chain seq x y z
N MET A 1 40.82 3.30 -44.06
CA MET A 1 39.48 3.77 -44.49
C MET A 1 38.43 3.26 -43.50
N LYS A 2 38.23 3.94 -42.37
CA LYS A 2 37.09 3.74 -41.44
C LYS A 2 36.98 4.98 -40.57
N GLU A 3 36.37 6.03 -41.10
CA GLU A 3 35.95 7.22 -40.37
C GLU A 3 34.81 7.88 -41.14
N GLU A 4 33.61 7.28 -41.15
CA GLU A 4 32.41 7.98 -41.66
C GLU A 4 31.06 7.46 -41.12
N GLU A 5 31.03 6.67 -40.03
CA GLU A 5 29.77 6.20 -39.42
C GLU A 5 29.63 6.55 -37.93
N LYS A 6 30.13 7.72 -37.50
CA LYS A 6 29.80 8.30 -36.19
C LYS A 6 29.08 9.63 -36.38
N GLY A 7 27.78 9.57 -36.62
CA GLY A 7 26.97 10.78 -36.77
C GLY A 7 25.50 10.61 -37.12
N LYS A 8 24.98 9.40 -37.35
CA LYS A 8 23.54 9.19 -37.56
C LYS A 8 22.86 8.87 -36.24
N THR A 9 22.07 9.82 -35.73
CA THR A 9 21.02 9.58 -34.74
C THR A 9 20.19 8.38 -35.23
N PRO A 10 19.96 7.33 -34.42
CA PRO A 10 19.23 6.16 -34.89
C PRO A 10 17.83 6.60 -35.33
N VAL A 11 17.48 6.32 -36.58
CA VAL A 11 16.14 6.57 -37.13
C VAL A 11 15.17 5.68 -36.36
N VAL A 12 14.51 6.25 -35.35
CA VAL A 12 13.44 5.57 -34.63
C VAL A 12 12.20 5.64 -35.50
N SER A 13 11.83 4.52 -36.15
CA SER A 13 10.60 4.38 -36.92
C SER A 13 9.40 4.96 -36.16
N THR A 14 8.70 5.91 -36.77
CA THR A 14 7.36 6.37 -36.37
C THR A 14 6.33 5.29 -36.75
N TYR A 15 5.34 5.09 -35.91
CA TYR A 15 4.12 4.34 -36.27
C TYR A 15 2.93 5.29 -36.37
N ASN A 16 1.94 4.92 -37.18
CA ASN A 16 0.66 5.61 -37.32
C ASN A 16 -0.52 4.70 -36.93
N LYS A 17 -1.77 5.19 -37.04
CA LYS A 17 -2.97 4.37 -36.71
C LYS A 17 -3.19 3.16 -37.63
N ASP A 18 -2.61 3.13 -38.82
CA ASP A 18 -2.77 2.06 -39.82
C ASP A 18 -1.73 0.92 -39.64
N ASP A 19 -0.69 1.15 -38.84
CA ASP A 19 0.29 0.14 -38.44
C ASP A 19 -0.32 -0.90 -37.48
N LYS A 20 -1.14 -1.82 -38.03
CA LYS A 20 -1.96 -2.72 -37.23
C LYS A 20 -1.16 -3.56 -36.24
N HIS A 21 0.00 -4.04 -36.67
CA HIS A 21 0.92 -4.86 -35.88
C HIS A 21 1.40 -4.16 -34.59
N PHE A 22 1.66 -2.86 -34.65
CA PHE A 22 2.04 -2.06 -33.48
C PHE A 22 0.89 -2.00 -32.47
N TRP A 23 -0.30 -1.55 -32.91
CA TRP A 23 -1.47 -1.42 -32.03
C TRP A 23 -1.97 -2.76 -31.51
N ALA A 24 -1.91 -3.82 -32.32
CA ALA A 24 -2.24 -5.18 -31.91
C ALA A 24 -1.39 -5.64 -30.72
N ALA A 25 -0.09 -5.33 -30.69
CA ALA A 25 0.78 -5.70 -29.57
C ALA A 25 0.28 -5.09 -28.25
N PHE A 26 -0.08 -3.80 -28.26
CA PHE A 26 -0.50 -3.09 -27.04
C PHE A 26 -1.95 -3.34 -26.66
N LEU A 27 -2.87 -3.50 -27.63
CA LEU A 27 -4.25 -3.90 -27.37
C LEU A 27 -4.35 -5.32 -26.80
N ASN A 28 -3.50 -6.24 -27.27
CA ASN A 28 -3.41 -7.57 -26.66
C ASN A 28 -2.86 -7.53 -25.24
N LEU A 29 -1.87 -6.66 -24.97
CA LEU A 29 -1.35 -6.43 -23.61
C LEU A 29 -2.43 -5.84 -22.68
N ALA A 30 -3.10 -4.78 -23.13
CA ALA A 30 -4.21 -4.13 -22.44
C ALA A 30 -5.30 -5.14 -22.06
N ARG A 31 -5.76 -5.95 -23.02
CA ARG A 31 -6.74 -7.00 -22.77
C ARG A 31 -6.24 -8.05 -21.78
N HIS A 32 -4.97 -8.46 -21.87
CA HIS A 32 -4.40 -9.40 -20.90
C HIS A 32 -4.34 -8.81 -19.49
N ASN A 33 -4.00 -7.53 -19.36
CA ASN A 33 -4.00 -6.82 -18.09
C ASN A 33 -5.41 -6.80 -17.46
N VAL A 34 -6.45 -6.54 -18.26
CA VAL A 34 -7.85 -6.65 -17.83
C VAL A 34 -8.17 -8.07 -17.39
N TYR A 35 -7.82 -9.09 -18.17
CA TYR A 35 -8.06 -10.51 -17.85
C TYR A 35 -7.48 -10.91 -16.49
N ILE A 36 -6.24 -10.53 -16.22
CA ILE A 36 -5.57 -10.78 -14.94
C ILE A 36 -6.34 -10.14 -13.79
N THR A 37 -6.75 -8.90 -14.00
CA THR A 37 -7.41 -8.07 -13.00
C THR A 37 -8.80 -8.58 -12.67
N VAL A 38 -9.59 -8.90 -13.69
CA VAL A 38 -10.93 -9.48 -13.50
C VAL A 38 -10.85 -10.84 -12.82
N ASN A 39 -9.90 -11.71 -13.19
CA ASN A 39 -9.73 -12.99 -12.50
C ASN A 39 -9.33 -12.83 -11.03
N HIS A 40 -8.53 -11.83 -10.72
CA HIS A 40 -8.25 -11.47 -9.33
C HIS A 40 -9.51 -11.04 -8.58
N ILE A 41 -10.34 -10.20 -9.20
CA ILE A 41 -11.63 -9.74 -8.65
C ILE A 41 -12.58 -10.92 -8.43
N ASN A 42 -12.82 -11.75 -9.45
CA ASN A 42 -13.69 -12.92 -9.37
C ASN A 42 -13.23 -13.89 -8.28
N LYS A 43 -11.93 -14.17 -8.21
CA LYS A 43 -11.37 -15.01 -7.15
C LYS A 43 -11.63 -14.46 -5.75
N ILE A 44 -11.52 -13.15 -5.58
CA ILE A 44 -11.81 -12.47 -4.31
C ILE A 44 -13.30 -12.54 -3.96
N LEU A 45 -14.19 -12.44 -4.95
CA LEU A 45 -15.65 -12.55 -4.79
C LEU A 45 -16.14 -14.00 -4.65
N GLY A 46 -15.29 -14.99 -4.92
CA GLY A 46 -15.68 -16.40 -4.98
C GLY A 46 -16.47 -16.76 -6.25
N GLU A 47 -16.35 -15.96 -7.29
CA GLU A 47 -16.91 -16.21 -8.63
C GLU A 47 -15.95 -17.06 -9.47
N GLY A 48 -16.49 -17.69 -10.51
CA GLY A 48 -15.70 -18.51 -11.44
C GLY A 48 -14.60 -17.71 -12.14
N GLU A 49 -13.40 -18.27 -12.22
CA GLU A 49 -12.35 -17.72 -13.08
C GLU A 49 -12.76 -17.82 -14.54
N ILE A 50 -12.40 -16.80 -15.30
CA ILE A 50 -12.58 -16.77 -16.74
C ILE A 50 -11.53 -17.66 -17.38
N ASN A 51 -11.99 -18.61 -18.19
CA ASN A 51 -11.14 -19.68 -18.73
C ASN A 51 -10.61 -19.41 -20.14
N ARG A 52 -11.12 -18.42 -20.89
CA ARG A 52 -10.75 -18.15 -22.30
C ARG A 52 -10.97 -16.69 -22.70
N ASP A 53 -10.35 -16.30 -23.82
CA ASP A 53 -10.59 -15.05 -24.54
C ASP A 53 -12.04 -14.95 -25.07
N GLY A 54 -12.64 -13.75 -25.06
CA GLY A 54 -14.02 -13.52 -25.52
C GLY A 54 -15.10 -13.71 -24.45
N TYR A 55 -14.78 -13.43 -23.19
CA TYR A 55 -15.59 -13.75 -22.01
C TYR A 55 -16.50 -12.61 -21.53
N GLU A 56 -16.48 -11.47 -22.21
CA GLU A 56 -17.07 -10.21 -21.75
C GLU A 56 -18.56 -10.37 -21.40
N ASN A 57 -19.33 -11.02 -22.28
CA ASN A 57 -20.76 -11.29 -22.06
C ASN A 57 -21.00 -12.22 -20.85
N THR A 58 -20.13 -13.21 -20.66
CA THR A 58 -20.23 -14.14 -19.52
C THR A 58 -19.90 -13.43 -18.21
N LEU A 59 -18.94 -12.51 -18.24
CA LEU A 59 -18.58 -11.66 -17.10
C LEU A 59 -19.73 -10.71 -16.76
N GLU A 60 -20.29 -10.03 -17.74
CA GLU A 60 -21.43 -9.12 -17.55
C GLU A 60 -22.61 -9.84 -16.91
N LYS A 61 -22.98 -11.00 -17.47
CA LYS A 61 -24.02 -11.85 -16.88
C LYS A 61 -23.68 -12.25 -15.45
N SER A 62 -22.46 -12.75 -15.21
CA SER A 62 -22.02 -13.17 -13.88
C SER A 62 -22.07 -12.04 -12.85
N TRP A 63 -21.63 -10.84 -13.20
CA TRP A 63 -21.66 -9.68 -12.30
C TRP A 63 -23.07 -9.11 -12.09
N ASN A 64 -23.95 -9.20 -13.09
CA ASN A 64 -25.35 -8.79 -12.97
C ASN A 64 -26.19 -9.77 -12.16
N GLU A 65 -25.82 -11.05 -12.13
CA GLU A 65 -26.48 -12.08 -11.30
C GLU A 65 -26.11 -11.99 -9.81
N ILE A 66 -25.16 -11.13 -9.42
CA ILE A 66 -24.75 -10.93 -8.03
C ILE A 66 -25.87 -10.20 -7.26
N LYS A 67 -26.66 -10.98 -6.51
CA LYS A 67 -27.70 -10.45 -5.61
C LYS A 67 -27.18 -10.15 -4.21
N ASP A 68 -26.12 -10.83 -3.78
CA ASP A 68 -25.54 -10.73 -2.45
C ASP A 68 -24.93 -9.33 -2.22
N ILE A 69 -25.40 -8.63 -1.19
CA ILE A 69 -24.99 -7.25 -0.88
C ILE A 69 -23.50 -7.15 -0.53
N ASN A 70 -22.93 -8.21 0.05
CA ASN A 70 -21.53 -8.27 0.42
C ASN A 70 -20.64 -8.33 -0.80
N LYS A 71 -21.04 -9.10 -1.80
CA LYS A 71 -20.37 -9.18 -3.09
C LYS A 71 -20.55 -7.88 -3.89
N LYS A 72 -21.74 -7.26 -3.88
CA LYS A 72 -22.00 -5.97 -4.54
C LYS A 72 -21.08 -4.85 -4.04
N ASP A 73 -21.06 -4.60 -2.73
CA ASP A 73 -20.18 -3.57 -2.11
C ASP A 73 -18.70 -3.85 -2.41
N ARG A 74 -18.29 -5.12 -2.31
CA ARG A 74 -16.91 -5.51 -2.58
C ARG A 74 -16.53 -5.37 -4.06
N LEU A 75 -17.44 -5.69 -4.98
CA LEU A 75 -17.24 -5.52 -6.42
C LEU A 75 -17.06 -4.04 -6.75
N SER A 76 -17.94 -3.16 -6.24
CA SER A 76 -17.82 -1.70 -6.44
C SER A 76 -16.44 -1.17 -6.02
N LYS A 77 -16.01 -1.51 -4.79
CA LYS A 77 -14.69 -1.12 -4.27
C LYS A 77 -13.53 -1.67 -5.10
N LEU A 78 -13.65 -2.89 -5.61
CA LEU A 78 -12.62 -3.51 -6.44
C LEU A 78 -12.55 -2.90 -7.85
N ILE A 79 -13.69 -2.54 -8.45
CA ILE A 79 -13.74 -1.83 -9.74
C ILE A 79 -13.03 -0.48 -9.60
N ILE A 80 -13.41 0.36 -8.63
CA ILE A 80 -12.76 1.67 -8.41
C ILE A 80 -11.27 1.50 -8.10
N LYS A 81 -10.90 0.52 -7.28
CA LYS A 81 -9.49 0.26 -6.94
C LYS A 81 -8.64 -0.10 -8.15
N HIS A 82 -9.15 -0.93 -9.05
CA HIS A 82 -8.38 -1.47 -10.18
C HIS A 82 -8.55 -0.67 -11.47
N PHE A 83 -9.65 0.06 -11.61
CA PHE A 83 -10.00 0.91 -12.75
C PHE A 83 -10.40 2.32 -12.26
N PRO A 84 -9.47 3.05 -11.60
CA PRO A 84 -9.77 4.32 -10.94
C PRO A 84 -10.26 5.40 -11.91
N PHE A 85 -9.89 5.32 -13.19
CA PHE A 85 -10.36 6.25 -14.22
C PHE A 85 -11.88 6.20 -14.43
N LEU A 86 -12.58 5.13 -14.00
CA LEU A 86 -14.04 5.04 -14.12
C LEU A 86 -14.78 5.97 -13.16
N GLU A 87 -14.15 6.41 -12.07
CA GLU A 87 -14.79 7.26 -11.05
C GLU A 87 -15.30 8.59 -11.63
N VAL A 88 -14.66 9.11 -12.68
CA VAL A 88 -15.03 10.38 -13.34
C VAL A 88 -15.93 10.19 -14.56
N THR A 89 -16.14 8.94 -15.01
CA THR A 89 -16.93 8.65 -16.22
C THR A 89 -18.44 8.70 -15.99
N THR A 90 -18.86 8.66 -14.73
CA THR A 90 -20.26 8.48 -14.33
C THR A 90 -20.94 9.77 -13.89
N TYR A 91 -20.21 10.88 -13.78
CA TYR A 91 -20.74 12.16 -13.31
C TYR A 91 -20.93 13.16 -14.45
N GLN A 92 -22.19 13.56 -14.71
CA GLN A 92 -22.57 14.63 -15.64
C GLN A 92 -23.32 15.71 -14.86
N ARG A 93 -22.80 16.94 -14.77
CA ARG A 93 -23.43 18.05 -14.03
C ARG A 93 -24.04 19.07 -14.99
N ASN A 94 -25.24 19.56 -14.67
CA ASN A 94 -25.81 20.75 -15.30
C ASN A 94 -25.76 21.90 -14.30
N SER A 95 -25.31 23.08 -14.74
CA SER A 95 -25.22 24.27 -13.88
C SER A 95 -26.57 24.73 -13.31
N ALA A 96 -27.68 24.35 -13.95
CA ALA A 96 -29.05 24.64 -13.53
C ALA A 96 -29.63 23.64 -12.49
N ASP A 97 -28.88 22.62 -12.07
CA ASP A 97 -29.38 21.62 -11.13
C ASP A 97 -29.61 22.22 -9.72
N THR A 98 -30.73 21.86 -9.08
CA THR A 98 -30.98 22.13 -7.65
C THR A 98 -30.06 21.29 -6.74
N THR A 99 -29.89 21.65 -5.47
CA THR A 99 -29.07 20.88 -4.50
C THR A 99 -29.47 19.40 -4.46
N LYS A 100 -30.77 19.10 -4.46
CA LYS A 100 -31.29 17.73 -4.46
C LYS A 100 -30.91 16.97 -5.75
N GLN A 101 -31.01 17.62 -6.91
CA GLN A 101 -30.59 17.02 -8.18
C GLN A 101 -29.08 16.78 -8.24
N LYS A 102 -28.27 17.68 -7.65
CA LYS A 102 -26.82 17.51 -7.53
C LYS A 102 -26.47 16.30 -6.65
N GLU A 103 -27.15 16.15 -5.51
CA GLU A 103 -27.01 14.99 -4.61
C GLU A 103 -27.37 13.68 -5.33
N GLU A 104 -28.50 13.66 -6.06
CA GLU A 104 -28.95 12.48 -6.82
C GLU A 104 -27.93 12.09 -7.90
N LYS A 105 -27.47 13.04 -8.73
CA LYS A 105 -26.47 12.78 -9.78
C LYS A 105 -25.14 12.29 -9.21
N GLN A 106 -24.70 12.86 -8.08
CA GLN A 106 -23.45 12.44 -7.44
C GLN A 106 -23.55 11.02 -6.87
N ALA A 107 -24.69 10.68 -6.24
CA ALA A 107 -24.90 9.33 -5.72
C ALA A 107 -25.09 8.29 -6.83
N GLU A 108 -25.83 8.63 -7.90
CA GLU A 108 -26.01 7.79 -9.09
C GLU A 108 -24.65 7.48 -9.74
N ALA A 109 -23.76 8.47 -9.81
CA ALA A 109 -22.42 8.33 -10.35
C ALA A 109 -21.56 7.33 -9.57
N GLN A 110 -21.77 7.25 -8.25
CA GLN A 110 -21.08 6.31 -7.37
C GLN A 110 -21.76 4.93 -7.29
N SER A 111 -22.89 4.74 -7.96
CA SER A 111 -23.64 3.49 -7.92
C SER A 111 -22.91 2.35 -8.64
N LEU A 112 -23.10 1.12 -8.16
CA LEU A 112 -22.52 -0.06 -8.80
C LEU A 112 -23.04 -0.26 -10.24
N GLU A 113 -24.29 0.08 -10.52
CA GLU A 113 -24.86 -0.06 -11.86
C GLU A 113 -24.22 0.91 -12.86
N SER A 114 -24.05 2.18 -12.50
CA SER A 114 -23.34 3.17 -13.31
C SER A 114 -21.88 2.77 -13.56
N LEU A 115 -21.20 2.25 -12.53
CA LEU A 115 -19.83 1.75 -12.64
C LEU A 115 -19.73 0.52 -13.56
N LYS A 116 -20.65 -0.45 -13.44
CA LYS A 116 -20.71 -1.62 -14.34
C LYS A 116 -20.98 -1.21 -15.77
N LYS A 117 -21.98 -0.36 -16.00
CA LYS A 117 -22.33 0.15 -17.34
C LYS A 117 -21.12 0.82 -17.99
N SER A 118 -20.44 1.70 -17.26
CA SER A 118 -19.24 2.37 -17.76
C SER A 118 -18.11 1.38 -18.01
N PHE A 119 -17.83 0.48 -17.07
CA PHE A 119 -16.83 -0.58 -17.23
C PHE A 119 -17.05 -1.38 -18.53
N PHE A 120 -18.25 -1.91 -18.77
CA PHE A 120 -18.52 -2.75 -19.92
C PHE A 120 -18.44 -2.00 -21.25
N VAL A 121 -18.84 -0.73 -21.33
CA VAL A 121 -18.64 0.10 -22.53
C VAL A 121 -17.17 0.13 -22.95
N PHE A 122 -16.27 0.37 -21.99
CA PHE A 122 -14.83 0.38 -22.22
C PHE A 122 -14.29 -1.02 -22.58
N ILE A 123 -14.75 -2.07 -21.91
CA ILE A 123 -14.31 -3.44 -22.17
C ILE A 123 -14.75 -3.93 -23.57
N TYR A 124 -15.97 -3.61 -23.99
CA TYR A 124 -16.44 -3.95 -25.34
C TYR A 124 -15.65 -3.22 -26.41
N LYS A 125 -15.38 -1.92 -26.23
CA LYS A 125 -14.53 -1.19 -27.19
C LYS A 125 -13.12 -1.77 -27.27
N LEU A 126 -12.52 -2.16 -26.13
CA LEU A 126 -11.20 -2.80 -26.11
C LEU A 126 -11.20 -4.14 -26.86
N ARG A 127 -12.25 -4.95 -26.71
CA ARG A 127 -12.43 -6.19 -27.46
C ARG A 127 -12.46 -5.92 -28.95
N ASP A 128 -13.30 -4.98 -29.39
CA ASP A 128 -13.53 -4.69 -30.80
C ASP A 128 -12.27 -4.12 -31.47
N LEU A 129 -11.56 -3.20 -30.81
CA LEU A 129 -10.28 -2.69 -31.26
C LEU A 129 -9.22 -3.78 -31.33
N ARG A 130 -9.08 -4.61 -30.28
CA ARG A 130 -8.13 -5.71 -30.28
C ARG A 130 -8.40 -6.67 -31.44
N ASN A 131 -9.66 -7.03 -31.66
CA ASN A 131 -10.09 -7.90 -32.75
C ASN A 131 -9.71 -7.33 -34.12
N HIS A 132 -10.08 -6.07 -34.38
CA HIS A 132 -9.75 -5.38 -35.62
C HIS A 132 -8.24 -5.35 -35.89
N TYR A 133 -7.44 -4.97 -34.89
CA TYR A 133 -5.99 -4.80 -35.06
C TYR A 133 -5.21 -6.13 -35.09
N SER A 134 -5.68 -7.16 -34.40
CA SER A 134 -4.96 -8.44 -34.28
C SER A 134 -5.18 -9.42 -35.43
N HIS A 135 -6.05 -9.07 -36.38
CA HIS A 135 -6.39 -9.88 -37.54
C HIS A 135 -6.31 -9.05 -38.81
N TYR A 136 -6.03 -9.66 -39.96
CA TYR A 136 -6.03 -8.97 -41.24
C TYR A 136 -7.44 -8.41 -41.57
N LYS A 137 -8.45 -9.29 -41.62
CA LYS A 137 -9.87 -8.99 -41.93
C LYS A 137 -10.82 -9.58 -40.87
N HIS A 138 -10.87 -9.00 -39.67
CA HIS A 138 -11.80 -9.50 -38.64
C HIS A 138 -13.27 -9.36 -39.09
N SER A 139 -14.02 -10.44 -38.95
CA SER A 139 -15.40 -10.65 -39.42
C SER A 139 -15.60 -10.23 -40.88
N LYS A 140 -14.59 -10.51 -41.73
CA LYS A 140 -14.53 -10.14 -43.16
C LYS A 140 -14.61 -8.63 -43.43
N SER A 141 -14.40 -7.80 -42.41
CA SER A 141 -14.39 -6.34 -42.53
C SER A 141 -12.98 -5.79 -42.31
N LEU A 142 -12.64 -4.77 -43.11
CA LEU A 142 -11.48 -3.91 -42.90
C LEU A 142 -11.84 -2.63 -42.16
N GLU A 143 -13.12 -2.40 -41.87
CA GLU A 143 -13.58 -1.18 -41.23
C GLU A 143 -13.07 -1.11 -39.78
N ARG A 144 -12.48 0.04 -39.43
CA ARG A 144 -12.01 0.31 -38.07
C ARG A 144 -13.20 0.66 -37.18
N PRO A 145 -13.28 0.10 -35.95
CA PRO A 145 -14.28 0.55 -34.98
C PRO A 145 -14.20 2.07 -34.76
N LYS A 146 -15.35 2.73 -34.68
CA LYS A 146 -15.48 4.15 -34.32
C LYS A 146 -15.59 4.35 -32.81
N PHE A 147 -15.35 5.56 -32.31
CA PHE A 147 -15.75 5.91 -30.95
C PHE A 147 -17.17 6.49 -30.98
N GLU A 148 -18.08 5.85 -30.27
CA GLU A 148 -19.44 6.36 -30.06
C GLU A 148 -19.39 7.64 -29.22
N GLU A 149 -20.35 8.54 -29.42
CA GLU A 149 -20.40 9.85 -28.75
C GLU A 149 -20.37 9.73 -27.21
N ASP A 150 -21.15 8.80 -26.63
CA ASP A 150 -21.15 8.53 -25.18
C ASP A 150 -19.78 8.05 -24.65
N LEU A 151 -19.07 7.20 -25.41
CA LEU A 151 -17.73 6.76 -25.03
C LEU A 151 -16.72 7.91 -25.16
N GLN A 152 -16.83 8.71 -26.22
CA GLN A 152 -15.96 9.85 -26.44
C GLN A 152 -16.11 10.90 -25.33
N GLU A 153 -17.33 11.19 -24.90
CA GLU A 153 -17.61 12.08 -23.77
C GLU A 153 -16.95 11.55 -22.48
N LYS A 154 -17.11 10.26 -22.18
CA LYS A 154 -16.46 9.61 -21.02
C LYS A 154 -14.95 9.68 -21.10
N MET A 155 -14.37 9.47 -22.27
CA MET A 155 -12.92 9.60 -22.48
C MET A 155 -12.44 11.04 -22.21
N TYR A 156 -13.20 12.05 -22.65
CA TYR A 156 -12.86 13.44 -22.36
C TYR A 156 -13.01 13.79 -20.88
N ASN A 157 -13.99 13.23 -20.17
CA ASN A 157 -14.10 13.41 -18.72
C ASN A 157 -12.87 12.85 -17.99
N ILE A 158 -12.36 11.68 -18.43
CA ILE A 158 -11.10 11.12 -17.92
C ILE A 158 -9.92 12.03 -18.24
N PHE A 159 -9.87 12.57 -19.46
CA PHE A 159 -8.81 13.46 -19.91
C PHE A 159 -8.75 14.75 -19.07
N ASP A 160 -9.89 15.40 -18.87
CA ASP A 160 -10.01 16.63 -18.08
C ASP A 160 -9.62 16.39 -16.61
N ALA A 161 -10.08 15.28 -16.02
CA ALA A 161 -9.65 14.87 -14.68
C ALA A 161 -8.14 14.59 -14.61
N SER A 162 -7.56 14.03 -15.68
CA SER A 162 -6.13 13.77 -15.77
C SER A 162 -5.31 15.07 -15.82
N ILE A 163 -5.81 16.12 -16.48
CA ILE A 163 -5.19 17.45 -16.47
C ILE A 163 -5.07 17.97 -15.03
N GLN A 164 -6.17 17.92 -14.27
CA GLN A 164 -6.21 18.44 -12.91
C GLN A 164 -5.33 17.63 -11.96
N LEU A 165 -5.33 16.30 -12.10
CA LEU A 165 -4.41 15.42 -11.37
C LEU A 165 -2.94 15.76 -11.65
N VAL A 166 -2.57 16.04 -12.90
CA VAL A 166 -1.20 16.44 -13.24
C VAL A 166 -0.88 17.84 -12.72
N LYS A 167 -1.79 18.81 -12.79
CA LYS A 167 -1.60 20.13 -12.16
C LYS A 167 -1.33 20.00 -10.66
N GLU A 168 -2.10 19.16 -9.96
CA GLU A 168 -1.90 18.89 -8.53
C GLU A 168 -0.56 18.19 -8.25
N ASP A 169 -0.16 17.23 -9.09
CA ASP A 169 1.14 16.55 -8.98
C ASP A 169 2.31 17.56 -9.12
N TYR A 170 2.12 18.60 -9.93
CA TYR A 170 3.10 19.64 -10.23
C TYR A 170 2.86 20.97 -9.49
N LYS A 171 1.90 21.06 -8.55
CA LYS A 171 1.50 22.34 -7.90
C LYS A 171 2.61 23.07 -7.16
N HIS A 172 3.65 22.34 -6.77
CA HIS A 172 4.82 22.90 -6.09
C HIS A 172 5.98 23.17 -7.04
N ASN A 173 5.86 22.81 -8.33
CA ASN A 173 6.91 23.01 -9.31
C ASN A 173 6.82 24.41 -9.93
N THR A 174 7.69 25.31 -9.49
CA THR A 174 7.78 26.70 -9.98
C THR A 174 8.19 26.80 -11.45
N ASP A 175 8.82 25.76 -12.02
CA ASP A 175 9.21 25.74 -13.44
C ASP A 175 8.00 25.46 -14.36
N ILE A 176 6.89 24.97 -13.79
CA ILE A 176 5.65 24.68 -14.52
C ILE A 176 4.65 25.78 -14.21
N LYS A 177 4.32 26.58 -15.22
CA LYS A 177 3.29 27.60 -15.11
C LYS A 177 1.97 26.98 -15.54
N THR A 178 1.13 26.64 -14.57
CA THR A 178 -0.14 25.94 -14.80
C THR A 178 -1.06 26.61 -15.83
N GLU A 179 -1.04 27.93 -15.93
CA GLU A 179 -1.84 28.70 -16.90
C GLU A 179 -1.28 28.65 -18.33
N GLU A 180 0.05 28.61 -18.49
CA GLU A 180 0.71 28.60 -19.80
C GLU A 180 0.91 27.16 -20.31
N ASP A 181 1.49 26.30 -19.48
CA ASP A 181 1.94 24.94 -19.85
C ASP A 181 0.82 23.92 -20.04
N PHE A 182 -0.42 24.27 -19.70
CA PHE A 182 -1.60 23.41 -19.93
C PHE A 182 -2.60 24.01 -20.91
N LYS A 183 -2.37 25.23 -21.42
CA LYS A 183 -3.32 25.95 -22.29
C LYS A 183 -3.65 25.18 -23.56
N HIS A 184 -2.69 24.42 -24.10
CA HIS A 184 -2.86 23.59 -25.29
C HIS A 184 -3.69 22.31 -25.06
N LEU A 185 -3.94 21.95 -23.80
CA LEU A 185 -4.78 20.82 -23.40
C LEU A 185 -6.22 21.25 -23.08
N ASP A 186 -6.50 22.55 -23.02
CA ASP A 186 -7.87 23.06 -22.86
C ASP A 186 -8.69 22.80 -24.13
N ARG A 187 -9.76 22.01 -23.97
CA ARG A 187 -10.67 21.63 -25.04
C ARG A 187 -11.47 22.79 -25.62
N LYS A 188 -11.66 23.88 -24.86
CA LYS A 188 -12.37 25.09 -25.33
C LYS A 188 -11.46 26.03 -26.15
N GLY A 189 -10.15 25.79 -26.16
CA GLY A 189 -9.15 26.59 -26.85
C GLY A 189 -8.59 25.94 -28.12
N GLN A 190 -7.29 26.14 -28.38
CA GLN A 190 -6.56 25.55 -29.52
C GLN A 190 -6.21 24.07 -29.28
N PHE A 191 -7.24 23.23 -29.12
CA PHE A 191 -7.08 21.80 -28.82
C PHE A 191 -6.70 21.00 -30.05
N LYS A 192 -5.51 20.37 -30.03
CA LYS A 192 -4.99 19.57 -31.16
C LYS A 192 -5.09 18.05 -30.95
N TYR A 193 -5.65 17.61 -29.83
CA TYR A 193 -5.65 16.21 -29.42
C TYR A 193 -7.05 15.58 -29.45
N SER A 194 -7.88 15.91 -30.46
CA SER A 194 -9.20 15.30 -30.62
C SER A 194 -9.10 13.78 -30.67
N PHE A 195 -10.01 13.07 -30.01
CA PHE A 195 -10.03 11.60 -29.96
C PHE A 195 -10.71 10.95 -31.16
N ALA A 196 -11.61 11.68 -31.82
CA ALA A 196 -12.25 11.28 -33.07
C ALA A 196 -12.29 12.48 -34.04
N ASP A 197 -12.35 12.20 -35.34
CA ASP A 197 -12.65 13.22 -36.35
C ASP A 197 -14.17 13.51 -36.42
N ASN A 198 -14.56 14.42 -37.32
CA ASN A 198 -15.95 14.84 -37.49
C ASN A 198 -16.88 13.71 -37.97
N GLU A 199 -16.33 12.59 -38.46
CA GLU A 199 -17.07 11.41 -38.92
C GLU A 199 -17.07 10.28 -37.86
N GLY A 200 -16.53 10.56 -36.67
CA GLY A 200 -16.40 9.62 -35.56
C GLY A 200 -15.24 8.63 -35.72
N ASN A 201 -14.38 8.78 -36.73
CA ASN A 201 -13.23 7.90 -36.90
C ASN A 201 -12.16 8.20 -35.86
N ILE A 202 -11.55 7.14 -35.34
CA ILE A 202 -10.53 7.25 -34.30
C ILE A 202 -9.27 7.96 -34.82
N THR A 203 -8.79 8.94 -34.05
CA THR A 203 -7.49 9.59 -34.27
C THR A 203 -6.36 8.84 -33.55
N GLU A 204 -5.11 9.16 -33.87
CA GLU A 204 -3.95 8.59 -33.18
C GLU A 204 -3.93 8.94 -31.69
N SER A 205 -4.23 10.20 -31.36
CA SER A 205 -4.37 10.67 -29.97
C SER A 205 -5.46 9.91 -29.23
N GLY A 206 -6.62 9.68 -29.87
CA GLY A 206 -7.72 8.93 -29.28
C GLY A 206 -7.37 7.48 -29.01
N LEU A 207 -6.72 6.81 -29.96
CA LEU A 207 -6.28 5.42 -29.80
C LEU A 207 -5.19 5.28 -28.73
N LEU A 208 -4.21 6.19 -28.71
CA LEU A 208 -3.17 6.24 -27.69
C LEU A 208 -3.78 6.42 -26.30
N PHE A 209 -4.67 7.40 -26.13
CA PHE A 209 -5.32 7.67 -24.85
C PHE A 209 -6.11 6.46 -24.38
N PHE A 210 -6.96 5.90 -25.25
CA PHE A 210 -7.78 4.73 -24.94
C PHE A 210 -6.95 3.52 -24.50
N VAL A 211 -5.91 3.16 -25.25
CA VAL A 211 -5.06 2.01 -24.93
C VAL A 211 -4.30 2.24 -23.62
N SER A 212 -3.85 3.48 -23.37
CA SER A 212 -3.09 3.84 -22.16
C SER A 212 -3.88 3.65 -20.87
N LEU A 213 -5.22 3.70 -20.91
CA LEU A 213 -6.08 3.39 -19.74
C LEU A 213 -5.85 1.97 -19.19
N PHE A 214 -5.39 1.04 -20.04
CA PHE A 214 -5.25 -0.39 -19.71
C PHE A 214 -3.79 -0.87 -19.64
N LEU A 215 -2.83 0.05 -19.71
CA LEU A 215 -1.41 -0.26 -19.69
C LEU A 215 -0.74 0.11 -18.36
N GLU A 216 0.38 -0.55 -18.07
CA GLU A 216 1.30 -0.03 -17.06
C GLU A 216 1.96 1.27 -17.56
N LYS A 217 2.37 2.15 -16.64
CA LYS A 217 2.91 3.48 -17.02
C LYS A 217 4.12 3.35 -17.94
N LYS A 218 4.96 2.33 -17.71
CA LYS A 218 6.12 2.01 -18.55
C LYS A 218 5.74 1.70 -19.99
N ASP A 219 4.68 0.94 -20.20
CA ASP A 219 4.23 0.53 -21.53
C ASP A 219 3.57 1.71 -22.25
N ALA A 220 2.75 2.50 -21.55
CA ALA A 220 2.15 3.72 -22.12
C ALA A 220 3.22 4.73 -22.58
N ILE A 221 4.25 4.99 -21.74
CA ILE A 221 5.39 5.85 -22.11
C ILE A 221 6.16 5.26 -23.31
N TRP A 222 6.29 3.93 -23.37
CA TRP A 222 6.96 3.29 -24.51
C TRP A 222 6.19 3.53 -25.82
N VAL A 223 4.86 3.42 -25.80
CA VAL A 223 3.99 3.72 -26.96
C VAL A 223 4.14 5.18 -27.38
N GLN A 224 4.07 6.13 -26.43
CA GLN A 224 4.23 7.57 -26.69
C GLN A 224 5.53 7.88 -27.44
N LYS A 225 6.65 7.26 -27.05
CA LYS A 225 7.96 7.46 -27.70
C LYS A 225 8.03 7.01 -29.16
N LYS A 226 7.03 6.28 -29.65
CA LYS A 226 6.96 5.77 -31.03
C LYS A 226 5.97 6.52 -31.92
N LEU A 227 5.16 7.41 -31.35
CA LEU A 227 4.14 8.19 -32.07
C LEU A 227 4.59 9.63 -32.28
N GLU A 228 4.37 10.17 -33.47
CA GLU A 228 4.61 11.58 -33.76
C GLU A 228 3.75 12.47 -32.85
N GLY A 229 4.27 13.64 -32.46
CA GLY A 229 3.62 14.53 -31.48
C GLY A 229 3.82 14.16 -30.00
N PHE A 230 4.22 12.92 -29.68
CA PHE A 230 4.45 12.46 -28.29
C PHE A 230 5.90 12.03 -28.01
N LYS A 231 6.77 11.97 -29.03
CA LYS A 231 8.18 11.56 -28.88
C LYS A 231 9.01 12.50 -28.02
N CYS A 232 8.77 13.80 -28.15
CA CYS A 232 9.58 14.83 -27.53
C CYS A 232 9.08 15.13 -26.12
N SER A 233 10.02 15.45 -25.23
CA SER A 233 9.75 15.89 -23.87
C SER A 233 10.73 16.99 -23.47
N ASN A 234 11.12 17.82 -24.45
CA ASN A 234 12.16 18.83 -24.26
C ASN A 234 11.55 20.05 -23.56
N GLU A 235 10.37 20.45 -23.99
CA GLU A 235 9.61 21.59 -23.47
C GLU A 235 8.60 21.18 -22.39
N SER A 236 8.27 22.11 -21.49
CA SER A 236 7.35 21.87 -20.38
C SER A 236 5.96 21.43 -20.87
N TYR A 237 5.38 22.11 -21.85
CA TYR A 237 4.08 21.76 -22.42
C TYR A 237 4.03 20.32 -22.98
N GLN A 238 5.12 19.86 -23.62
CA GLN A 238 5.25 18.49 -24.16
C GLN A 238 5.29 17.45 -23.04
N LYS A 239 6.02 17.74 -21.95
CA LYS A 239 6.04 16.88 -20.76
C LYS A 239 4.65 16.79 -20.14
N MET A 240 3.92 17.90 -20.05
CA MET A 240 2.56 17.91 -19.50
C MET A 240 1.60 17.08 -20.37
N THR A 241 1.68 17.18 -21.70
CA THR A 241 0.93 16.31 -22.61
C THR A 241 1.19 14.83 -22.28
N ASN A 242 2.46 14.42 -22.24
CA ASN A 242 2.81 13.01 -22.05
C ASN A 242 2.36 12.46 -20.68
N GLU A 243 2.44 13.27 -19.62
CA GLU A 243 1.95 12.90 -18.29
C GLU A 243 0.42 12.72 -18.29
N VAL A 244 -0.33 13.67 -18.86
CA VAL A 244 -1.80 13.62 -18.91
C VAL A 244 -2.30 12.37 -19.64
N PHE A 245 -1.67 12.01 -20.76
CA PHE A 245 -2.05 10.85 -21.58
C PHE A 245 -1.84 9.49 -20.91
N CYS A 246 -1.11 9.41 -19.79
CA CYS A 246 -0.88 8.15 -19.07
C CYS A 246 -1.17 8.24 -17.56
N ARG A 247 -1.81 9.32 -17.11
CA ARG A 247 -2.06 9.58 -15.68
C ARG A 247 -3.11 8.68 -15.06
N SER A 248 -4.24 8.53 -15.74
CA SER A 248 -5.41 7.81 -15.26
C SER A 248 -5.51 6.45 -15.94
N ARG A 249 -5.04 5.40 -15.25
CA ARG A 249 -4.84 4.06 -15.82
C ARG A 249 -5.22 2.98 -14.83
N MET A 250 -5.37 1.76 -15.31
CA MET A 250 -5.66 0.61 -14.49
C MET A 250 -4.49 0.24 -13.56
N LEU A 251 -4.82 -0.36 -12.41
CA LEU A 251 -3.87 -0.82 -11.41
C LEU A 251 -3.90 -2.36 -11.35
N LEU A 252 -2.84 -2.99 -11.84
CA LEU A 252 -2.72 -4.45 -11.88
C LEU A 252 -2.61 -5.06 -10.47
N PRO A 253 -3.25 -6.21 -10.20
CA PRO A 253 -3.05 -6.95 -8.95
C PRO A 253 -1.59 -7.41 -8.77
N LYS A 254 -0.90 -6.88 -7.74
CA LYS A 254 0.50 -7.23 -7.43
C LYS A 254 0.60 -8.33 -6.37
N LEU A 255 1.52 -9.28 -6.57
CA LEU A 255 1.87 -10.30 -5.58
C LEU A 255 2.72 -9.69 -4.46
N ARG A 256 2.32 -9.82 -3.19
CA ARG A 256 3.18 -9.39 -2.07
C ARG A 256 4.46 -10.25 -2.07
N LEU A 257 5.62 -9.59 -2.24
CA LEU A 257 6.91 -10.25 -2.19
C LEU A 257 7.16 -10.71 -0.76
N GLN A 258 7.52 -11.99 -0.57
CA GLN A 258 7.97 -12.44 0.74
C GLN A 258 9.35 -11.83 0.98
N SER A 259 9.45 -10.90 1.93
CA SER A 259 10.74 -10.35 2.31
C SER A 259 11.60 -11.47 2.88
N THR A 260 12.71 -11.82 2.24
CA THR A 260 13.74 -12.65 2.87
C THR A 260 14.18 -11.98 4.16
N GLN A 261 14.13 -12.76 5.24
CA GLN A 261 14.12 -12.29 6.61
C GLN A 261 15.51 -12.54 7.23
N THR A 262 16.47 -11.65 6.94
CA THR A 262 17.87 -11.77 7.44
C THR A 262 18.38 -10.43 7.97
N GLN A 263 19.45 -10.47 8.78
CA GLN A 263 20.12 -9.25 9.26
C GLN A 263 20.67 -8.35 8.13
N ASP A 264 21.07 -8.90 6.98
CA ASP A 264 21.43 -8.10 5.79
C ASP A 264 20.27 -7.24 5.30
N TRP A 265 19.10 -7.84 5.10
CA TRP A 265 17.89 -7.13 4.71
C TRP A 265 17.48 -6.05 5.70
N ILE A 266 17.58 -6.29 7.02
CA ILE A 266 17.22 -5.28 8.03
C ILE A 266 18.16 -4.07 7.93
N LEU A 267 19.47 -4.30 7.81
CA LEU A 267 20.46 -3.25 7.64
C LEU A 267 20.19 -2.41 6.39
N LEU A 268 19.96 -3.06 5.25
CA LEU A 268 19.65 -2.40 4.00
C LEU A 268 18.35 -1.58 4.07
N ASP A 269 17.34 -2.10 4.74
CA ASP A 269 16.05 -1.45 4.93
C ASP A 269 16.17 -0.19 5.81
N MET A 270 16.95 -0.25 6.89
CA MET A 270 17.26 0.91 7.73
C MET A 270 18.03 1.99 6.97
N LEU A 271 19.05 1.62 6.18
CA LEU A 271 19.81 2.57 5.35
C LEU A 271 18.95 3.22 4.27
N ASN A 272 18.06 2.44 3.64
CA ASN A 272 17.09 2.95 2.67
C ASN A 272 16.06 3.90 3.32
N GLU A 273 15.73 3.72 4.59
CA GLU A 273 14.86 4.67 5.31
C GLU A 273 15.59 5.99 5.61
N LEU A 274 16.85 5.92 6.05
CA LEU A 274 17.66 7.08 6.44
C LEU A 274 17.93 8.06 5.29
N ILE A 275 17.97 7.60 4.04
CA ILE A 275 18.12 8.50 2.87
C ILE A 275 16.83 9.25 2.53
N ARG A 276 15.66 8.69 2.87
CA ARG A 276 14.37 9.28 2.50
C ARG A 276 14.05 10.47 3.39
N CYS A 277 13.49 11.53 2.80
CA CYS A 277 12.97 12.68 3.53
C CYS A 277 11.69 12.29 4.29
N PRO A 278 11.53 12.65 5.57
CA PRO A 278 10.24 12.54 6.25
C PRO A 278 9.17 13.33 5.50
N LYS A 279 7.99 12.74 5.24
CA LYS A 279 6.91 13.40 4.48
C LYS A 279 6.52 14.76 5.03
N SER A 280 6.38 14.89 6.34
CA SER A 280 6.03 16.15 6.99
C SER A 280 7.06 17.26 6.77
N LEU A 281 8.35 16.91 6.60
CA LEU A 281 9.41 17.85 6.21
C LEU A 281 9.33 18.14 4.71
N TYR A 282 9.25 17.11 3.87
CA TYR A 282 9.22 17.25 2.41
C TYR A 282 8.10 18.17 1.92
N GLU A 283 6.90 18.07 2.51
CA GLU A 283 5.75 18.94 2.20
C GLU A 283 6.00 20.42 2.52
N ARG A 284 6.98 20.73 3.37
CA ARG A 284 7.36 22.09 3.78
C ARG A 284 8.67 22.57 3.15
N LEU A 285 9.33 21.76 2.33
CA LEU A 285 10.55 22.16 1.62
C LEU A 285 10.23 23.02 0.39
N ARG A 286 11.17 23.91 0.03
CA ARG A 286 11.15 24.60 -1.26
C ARG A 286 11.30 23.60 -2.40
N GLU A 287 10.81 23.94 -3.59
CA GLU A 287 10.87 23.03 -4.73
C GLU A 287 12.30 22.67 -5.14
N GLU A 288 13.24 23.61 -5.08
CA GLU A 288 14.67 23.36 -5.33
C GLU A 288 15.23 22.27 -4.41
N ASP A 289 14.81 22.28 -3.14
CA ASP A 289 15.22 21.30 -2.13
C ASP A 289 14.47 19.97 -2.31
N ARG A 290 13.20 20.01 -2.74
CA ARG A 290 12.39 18.82 -3.08
C ARG A 290 12.95 18.07 -4.28
N LYS A 291 13.40 18.79 -5.31
CA LYS A 291 14.04 18.23 -6.52
C LYS A 291 15.25 17.36 -6.17
N LYS A 292 15.98 17.64 -5.08
CA LYS A 292 17.12 16.83 -4.61
C LYS A 292 16.70 15.42 -4.16
N PHE A 293 15.44 15.19 -3.82
CA PHE A 293 14.92 13.86 -3.48
C PHE A 293 14.31 13.14 -4.68
N ARG A 294 14.15 13.82 -5.81
CA ARG A 294 13.62 13.18 -7.03
C ARG A 294 14.70 12.31 -7.65
N VAL A 295 14.38 11.04 -7.83
CA VAL A 295 15.17 10.10 -8.64
C VAL A 295 14.61 10.09 -10.06
N PRO A 296 15.48 9.99 -11.10
CA PRO A 296 15.01 9.73 -12.45
C PRO A 296 14.10 8.51 -12.46
N ILE A 297 13.06 8.53 -13.31
CA ILE A 297 12.20 7.36 -13.53
C ILE A 297 13.08 6.26 -14.13
N GLU A 298 13.66 5.42 -13.29
CA GLU A 298 14.09 4.10 -13.70
C GLU A 298 12.82 3.24 -13.75
N ILE A 299 12.63 2.59 -14.89
CA ILE A 299 11.38 2.00 -15.41
C ILE A 299 10.76 0.89 -14.51
N ALA A 300 11.27 0.65 -13.29
CA ALA A 300 11.03 -0.58 -12.53
C ALA A 300 10.60 -0.44 -11.05
N ASP A 301 10.33 0.76 -10.50
CA ASP A 301 9.82 0.86 -9.12
C ASP A 301 8.28 0.73 -9.06
N GLU A 302 7.83 -0.45 -8.63
CA GLU A 302 6.45 -0.95 -8.73
C GLU A 302 5.77 -1.13 -7.37
N ASP A 303 5.58 -0.07 -6.59
CA ASP A 303 4.67 -0.12 -5.42
C ASP A 303 3.20 0.14 -5.80
N TYR A 304 2.23 -0.43 -5.06
CA TYR A 304 0.79 -0.46 -5.43
C TYR A 304 0.09 0.87 -5.14
N ASP A 305 0.33 1.44 -3.96
CA ASP A 305 -0.32 2.68 -3.50
C ASP A 305 0.44 3.93 -3.98
N ALA A 306 1.74 3.79 -4.28
CA ALA A 306 2.58 4.90 -4.73
C ALA A 306 2.30 5.35 -6.17
N GLU A 307 1.56 4.59 -6.98
CA GLU A 307 1.33 4.96 -8.39
C GLU A 307 0.40 6.16 -8.58
N GLN A 308 -0.50 6.38 -7.62
CA GLN A 308 -1.37 7.55 -7.58
C GLN A 308 -0.81 8.66 -6.67
N GLU A 309 0.34 8.43 -6.02
CA GLU A 309 0.99 9.44 -5.19
C GLU A 309 1.83 10.41 -6.05
N PRO A 310 1.69 11.74 -5.84
CA PRO A 310 2.47 12.77 -6.56
C PRO A 310 3.98 12.67 -6.26
N PHE A 311 4.36 11.91 -5.23
CA PHE A 311 5.73 11.76 -4.76
C PHE A 311 6.39 10.45 -5.19
N LYS A 312 5.81 9.69 -6.13
CA LYS A 312 6.31 8.36 -6.56
C LYS A 312 7.80 8.33 -6.92
N ASN A 313 8.29 9.41 -7.52
CA ASN A 313 9.69 9.52 -7.94
C ASN A 313 10.57 10.21 -6.89
N ALA A 314 10.07 10.42 -5.66
CA ALA A 314 10.78 11.10 -4.60
C ALA A 314 11.13 10.12 -3.47
N LEU A 315 12.38 10.20 -2.99
CA LEU A 315 12.84 9.48 -1.81
C LEU A 315 12.19 10.09 -0.55
N VAL A 316 10.91 9.75 -0.30
CA VAL A 316 10.08 10.26 0.80
C VAL A 316 9.54 9.10 1.65
N ARG A 317 9.44 9.29 2.97
CA ARG A 317 8.90 8.30 3.91
C ARG A 317 7.39 8.42 4.03
N HIS A 318 6.64 7.32 3.98
CA HIS A 318 5.17 7.35 4.09
C HIS A 318 4.67 7.14 5.53
N GLN A 319 5.40 6.39 6.34
CA GLN A 319 5.06 6.09 7.74
C GLN A 319 6.33 6.03 8.59
N ASP A 320 6.21 6.23 9.90
CA ASP A 320 7.32 6.01 10.83
C ASP A 320 7.59 4.51 10.99
N ARG A 321 8.73 4.06 10.44
CA ARG A 321 9.18 2.67 10.49
C ARG A 321 10.16 2.39 11.62
N PHE A 322 10.53 3.39 12.42
CA PHE A 322 11.43 3.20 13.55
C PHE A 322 10.92 2.17 14.57
N PRO A 323 9.63 2.18 14.99
CA PRO A 323 9.11 1.15 15.90
C PRO A 323 9.32 -0.26 15.34
N TYR A 324 9.06 -0.45 14.05
CA TYR A 324 9.28 -1.71 13.37
C TYR A 324 10.76 -2.12 13.38
N PHE A 325 11.68 -1.19 13.09
CA PHE A 325 13.12 -1.47 13.12
C PHE A 325 13.60 -1.82 14.53
N ALA A 326 13.20 -1.09 15.55
CA ALA A 326 13.60 -1.33 16.93
C ALA A 326 13.17 -2.73 17.41
N LEU A 327 11.89 -3.09 17.21
CA LEU A 327 11.35 -4.40 17.59
C LEU A 327 12.07 -5.53 16.83
N ARG A 328 12.21 -5.36 15.51
CA ARG A 328 12.88 -6.34 14.65
C ARG A 328 14.35 -6.51 15.00
N TYR A 329 15.01 -5.43 15.40
CA TYR A 329 16.38 -5.49 15.87
C TYR A 329 16.53 -6.37 17.10
N PHE A 330 15.68 -6.15 18.12
CA PHE A 330 15.70 -6.94 19.35
C PHE A 330 15.46 -8.43 19.09
N ASP A 331 14.45 -8.76 18.28
CA ASP A 331 14.10 -10.15 17.98
C ASP A 331 15.21 -10.87 17.20
N TYR A 332 15.73 -10.28 16.12
CA TYR A 332 16.72 -10.94 15.24
C TYR A 332 18.13 -11.02 15.81
N ASN A 333 18.47 -10.15 16.76
CA ASN A 333 19.72 -10.25 17.50
C ASN A 333 19.55 -11.02 18.82
N GLU A 334 18.37 -11.58 19.08
CA GLU A 334 18.05 -12.37 20.26
C GLU A 334 18.43 -11.67 21.58
N ILE A 335 18.20 -10.35 21.65
CA ILE A 335 18.68 -9.50 22.75
C ILE A 335 18.03 -9.85 24.08
N PHE A 336 16.76 -10.22 24.06
CA PHE A 336 15.98 -10.51 25.26
C PHE A 336 15.83 -12.00 25.49
N THR A 337 16.01 -12.40 26.75
CA THR A 337 15.80 -13.76 27.21
C THR A 337 14.30 -14.04 27.28
N ASN A 338 13.54 -13.19 27.99
CA ASN A 338 12.14 -13.45 28.34
C ASN A 338 11.16 -12.47 27.68
N LEU A 339 11.54 -11.21 27.48
CA LEU A 339 10.66 -10.19 26.92
C LEU A 339 10.34 -10.49 25.46
N ARG A 340 9.05 -10.54 25.12
CA ARG A 340 8.52 -10.74 23.77
C ARG A 340 7.46 -9.71 23.42
N PHE A 341 7.34 -9.45 22.12
CA PHE A 341 6.38 -8.51 21.56
C PHE A 341 5.19 -9.24 20.97
N GLN A 342 4.03 -8.58 20.98
CA GLN A 342 2.80 -9.13 20.42
C GLN A 342 2.88 -9.23 18.89
N ILE A 343 2.78 -10.45 18.36
CA ILE A 343 2.76 -10.73 16.91
C ILE A 343 1.35 -11.10 16.47
N ASP A 344 0.84 -10.44 15.43
CA ASP A 344 -0.41 -10.78 14.76
C ASP A 344 -0.19 -11.95 13.79
N LEU A 345 -0.90 -13.05 14.02
CA LEU A 345 -0.82 -14.30 13.26
C LEU A 345 -2.01 -14.50 12.31
N GLY A 346 -2.87 -13.49 12.17
CA GLY A 346 -4.10 -13.53 11.37
C GLY A 346 -5.38 -13.70 12.19
N THR A 347 -6.50 -13.85 11.47
CA THR A 347 -7.84 -13.94 12.08
C THR A 347 -8.37 -15.37 11.98
N TYR A 348 -8.79 -15.94 13.11
CA TYR A 348 -9.46 -17.22 13.12
C TYR A 348 -10.96 -17.04 12.88
N HIS A 349 -11.47 -17.59 11.77
CA HIS A 349 -12.90 -17.77 11.55
C HIS A 349 -13.30 -19.11 12.17
N PHE A 350 -13.65 -19.11 13.45
CA PHE A 350 -13.80 -20.34 14.25
C PHE A 350 -15.19 -20.96 14.18
N SER A 351 -16.20 -20.20 13.71
CA SER A 351 -17.55 -20.72 13.49
C SER A 351 -18.24 -19.94 12.38
N ILE A 352 -18.80 -20.68 11.42
CA ILE A 352 -19.46 -20.12 10.25
C ILE A 352 -20.81 -20.81 10.08
N TYR A 353 -21.88 -20.04 10.13
CA TYR A 353 -23.23 -20.55 9.95
C TYR A 353 -24.13 -19.57 9.21
N LYS A 354 -25.26 -20.06 8.70
CA LYS A 354 -26.23 -19.21 8.01
C LYS A 354 -27.13 -18.53 9.03
N LYS A 355 -27.20 -17.21 8.99
CA LYS A 355 -28.08 -16.38 9.82
C LYS A 355 -29.04 -15.62 8.92
N GLN A 356 -30.31 -15.59 9.29
CA GLN A 356 -31.29 -14.74 8.61
C GLN A 356 -30.97 -13.27 8.91
N ILE A 357 -30.73 -12.47 7.87
CA ILE A 357 -30.55 -11.02 7.97
C ILE A 357 -31.39 -10.38 6.86
N GLY A 358 -32.41 -9.61 7.24
CA GLY A 358 -33.50 -9.22 6.36
C GLY A 358 -34.15 -10.45 5.74
N ASP A 359 -34.26 -10.43 4.41
CA ASP A 359 -34.91 -11.50 3.62
C ASP A 359 -33.95 -12.63 3.25
N TYR A 360 -32.65 -12.48 3.51
CA TYR A 360 -31.62 -13.40 3.03
C TYR A 360 -30.92 -14.18 4.15
N LYS A 361 -30.44 -15.38 3.82
CA LYS A 361 -29.58 -16.19 4.69
C LYS A 361 -28.11 -15.87 4.44
N GLU A 362 -27.60 -14.94 5.22
CA GLU A 362 -26.22 -14.48 5.17
C GLU A 362 -25.26 -15.43 5.90
N SER A 363 -24.00 -15.43 5.47
CA SER A 363 -22.94 -16.15 6.18
C SER A 363 -22.50 -15.33 7.40
N HIS A 364 -22.78 -15.83 8.61
CA HIS A 364 -22.31 -15.23 9.85
C HIS A 364 -20.99 -15.87 10.26
N HIS A 365 -19.92 -15.06 10.32
CA HIS A 365 -18.59 -15.51 10.73
C HIS A 365 -18.31 -15.00 12.14
N LEU A 366 -18.17 -15.92 13.08
CA LEU A 366 -17.58 -15.62 14.38
C LEU A 366 -16.06 -15.66 14.24
N THR A 367 -15.41 -14.55 14.59
CA THR A 367 -13.98 -14.36 14.34
C THR A 367 -13.24 -13.88 15.58
N HIS A 368 -11.96 -14.22 15.66
CA HIS A 368 -11.07 -13.72 16.70
C HIS A 368 -9.65 -13.52 16.13
N LYS A 369 -8.98 -12.42 16.46
CA LYS A 369 -7.56 -12.22 16.10
C LYS A 369 -6.69 -13.22 16.87
N LEU A 370 -5.68 -13.78 16.23
CA LEU A 370 -4.73 -14.69 16.84
C LEU A 370 -3.41 -13.95 17.08
N TYR A 371 -2.92 -14.01 18.32
CA TYR A 371 -1.68 -13.40 18.72
C TYR A 371 -0.67 -14.45 19.19
N GLY A 372 0.61 -14.14 19.00
CA GLY A 372 1.75 -14.89 19.54
C GLY A 372 2.69 -13.97 20.30
N PHE A 373 3.39 -14.53 21.29
CA PHE A 373 4.49 -13.88 22.02
C PHE A 373 5.75 -14.74 21.90
N GLU A 374 6.45 -14.55 20.80
CA GLU A 374 7.76 -15.14 20.51
C GLU A 374 8.47 -14.23 19.52
N ARG A 375 9.78 -14.40 19.34
CA ARG A 375 10.56 -13.73 18.31
C ARG A 375 9.91 -13.96 16.95
N ILE A 376 9.79 -12.90 16.15
CA ILE A 376 9.07 -12.95 14.88
C ILE A 376 9.59 -14.03 13.92
N GLN A 377 10.90 -14.33 13.95
CA GLN A 377 11.53 -15.36 13.10
C GLN A 377 11.12 -16.80 13.47
N GLU A 378 10.48 -17.04 14.61
CA GLU A 378 9.98 -18.37 14.98
C GLU A 378 8.64 -18.70 14.31
N PHE A 379 7.89 -17.70 13.86
CA PHE A 379 6.59 -17.87 13.20
C PHE A 379 6.73 -18.22 11.70
N THR A 380 7.62 -19.14 11.36
CA THR A 380 7.82 -19.58 9.98
C THR A 380 6.73 -20.57 9.53
N LYS A 381 6.56 -20.74 8.22
CA LYS A 381 5.64 -21.77 7.68
C LYS A 381 6.09 -23.19 8.08
N GLN A 382 7.40 -23.38 8.26
CA GLN A 382 8.01 -24.62 8.70
C GLN A 382 7.68 -24.92 10.16
N ASN A 383 7.77 -23.93 11.05
CA ASN A 383 7.50 -24.10 12.48
C ASN A 383 6.01 -24.13 12.84
N ARG A 384 5.12 -23.93 11.86
CA ARG A 384 3.67 -23.96 12.06
C ARG A 384 3.18 -25.37 12.44
N PRO A 385 2.42 -25.55 13.54
CA PRO A 385 1.88 -26.85 13.93
C PRO A 385 0.91 -27.44 12.91
N ASP A 386 0.79 -28.77 12.88
CA ASP A 386 -0.08 -29.46 11.92
C ASP A 386 -1.57 -29.12 12.11
N GLU A 387 -2.03 -28.91 13.34
CA GLU A 387 -3.39 -28.43 13.63
C GLU A 387 -3.66 -27.10 12.92
N TRP A 388 -2.74 -26.15 13.03
CA TRP A 388 -2.81 -24.87 12.32
C TRP A 388 -2.77 -25.03 10.80
N ARG A 389 -1.87 -25.88 10.28
CA ARG A 389 -1.76 -26.12 8.84
C ARG A 389 -3.06 -26.64 8.21
N LYS A 390 -3.87 -27.39 8.95
CA LYS A 390 -5.19 -27.86 8.50
C LYS A 390 -6.19 -26.72 8.29
N PHE A 391 -6.14 -25.68 9.13
CA PHE A 391 -7.07 -24.54 9.07
C PHE A 391 -6.59 -23.40 8.18
N VAL A 392 -5.28 -23.28 7.90
CA VAL A 392 -4.75 -22.18 7.08
C VAL A 392 -5.13 -22.32 5.62
N LYS A 393 -5.77 -21.29 5.06
CA LYS A 393 -6.11 -21.19 3.64
C LYS A 393 -5.21 -20.18 2.95
N THR A 394 -4.43 -20.67 1.97
CA THR A 394 -3.47 -19.90 1.16
C THR A 394 -4.13 -18.88 0.23
N PHE A 395 -5.45 -18.96 0.03
CA PHE A 395 -6.18 -18.12 -0.91
C PHE A 395 -7.09 -17.13 -0.16
N ASN A 396 -7.04 -15.85 -0.54
CA ASN A 396 -7.98 -14.81 -0.09
C ASN A 396 -9.39 -14.93 -0.74
N SER A 397 -9.74 -16.11 -1.24
CA SER A 397 -11.05 -16.34 -1.84
C SER A 397 -12.15 -16.23 -0.80
N PHE A 398 -13.34 -15.76 -1.21
CA PHE A 398 -14.51 -15.77 -0.35
C PHE A 398 -14.83 -17.22 0.05
N GLU A 399 -14.64 -17.56 1.32
CA GLU A 399 -14.90 -18.90 1.82
C GLU A 399 -16.40 -19.07 2.05
N THR A 400 -17.00 -20.02 1.33
CA THR A 400 -18.44 -20.30 1.37
C THR A 400 -18.80 -21.52 2.21
N SER A 401 -17.82 -22.32 2.62
CA SER A 401 -18.04 -23.45 3.52
C SER A 401 -18.33 -23.00 4.95
N LYS A 402 -18.95 -23.89 5.72
CA LYS A 402 -19.20 -23.72 7.16
C LYS A 402 -17.97 -24.09 8.01
N GLU A 403 -16.89 -24.52 7.37
CA GLU A 403 -15.70 -25.02 8.05
C GLU A 403 -14.84 -23.88 8.60
N PRO A 404 -14.35 -24.01 9.86
CA PRO A 404 -13.42 -23.04 10.41
C PRO A 404 -12.16 -22.88 9.54
N TYR A 405 -11.58 -21.68 9.52
CA TYR A 405 -10.34 -21.44 8.78
C TYR A 405 -9.58 -20.21 9.27
N ILE A 406 -8.30 -20.12 8.88
CA ILE A 406 -7.42 -18.97 9.12
C ILE A 406 -6.92 -18.49 7.75
N PRO A 407 -7.19 -17.24 7.33
CA PRO A 407 -6.59 -16.67 6.13
C PRO A 407 -5.07 -16.64 6.28
N GLU A 408 -4.33 -16.99 5.23
CA GLU A 408 -2.88 -16.91 5.31
C GLU A 408 -2.42 -15.45 5.39
N THR A 409 -1.87 -15.08 6.55
CA THR A 409 -1.22 -13.79 6.79
C THR A 409 0.28 -13.97 7.00
N THR A 410 1.06 -12.92 6.71
CA THR A 410 2.47 -12.88 7.12
C THR A 410 2.51 -12.37 8.55
N PRO A 411 3.19 -13.07 9.49
CA PRO A 411 3.34 -12.61 10.85
C PRO A 411 3.97 -11.21 10.89
N HIS A 412 3.40 -10.33 11.71
CA HIS A 412 3.85 -8.95 11.86
C HIS A 412 3.57 -8.44 13.27
N TYR A 413 4.35 -7.48 13.75
CA TYR A 413 4.10 -6.86 15.06
C TYR A 413 2.73 -6.19 15.08
N HIS A 414 1.98 -6.40 16.16
CA HIS A 414 0.68 -5.80 16.37
C HIS A 414 0.84 -4.36 16.89
N LEU A 415 1.17 -3.45 15.98
CA LEU A 415 1.34 -2.02 16.23
C LEU A 415 0.02 -1.29 15.96
N GLU A 416 -0.85 -1.20 16.96
CA GLU A 416 -2.11 -0.44 16.88
C GLU A 416 -2.09 0.73 17.88
N ASN A 417 -2.62 1.89 17.46
CA ASN A 417 -2.76 3.09 18.29
C ASN A 417 -1.46 3.57 18.96
N GLN A 418 -0.32 3.48 18.25
CA GLN A 418 1.01 3.88 18.74
C GLN A 418 1.43 3.11 20.02
N LYS A 419 1.02 1.84 20.13
CA LYS A 419 1.37 0.93 21.23
C LYS A 419 1.79 -0.45 20.71
N ILE A 420 2.52 -1.18 21.53
CA ILE A 420 2.88 -2.59 21.32
C ILE A 420 2.61 -3.37 22.61
N GLY A 421 1.93 -4.50 22.49
CA GLY A 421 1.76 -5.43 23.61
C GLY A 421 3.07 -6.14 23.93
N ILE A 422 3.39 -6.26 25.21
CA ILE A 422 4.57 -6.98 25.70
C ILE A 422 4.19 -8.08 26.67
N ARG A 423 5.05 -9.09 26.77
CA ARG A 423 4.92 -10.18 27.73
C ARG A 423 6.29 -10.74 28.09
N PHE A 424 6.48 -11.12 29.35
CA PHE A 424 7.62 -11.91 29.78
C PHE A 424 7.24 -13.39 29.72
N ARG A 425 7.92 -14.14 28.85
CA ARG A 425 7.63 -15.54 28.56
C ARG A 425 8.56 -16.46 29.35
N ASN A 426 8.05 -17.63 29.74
CA ASN A 426 8.85 -18.73 30.29
C ASN A 426 9.06 -19.83 29.23
N ASP A 427 10.13 -20.62 29.35
CA ASP A 427 10.49 -21.66 28.36
C ASP A 427 9.38 -22.71 28.12
N ASN A 428 8.51 -22.94 29.10
CA ASN A 428 7.40 -23.90 29.00
C ASN A 428 6.17 -23.35 28.25
N ASP A 429 6.13 -22.06 27.92
CA ASP A 429 4.99 -21.46 27.23
C ASP A 429 4.93 -21.95 25.78
N LYS A 430 3.71 -22.14 25.25
CA LYS A 430 3.52 -22.53 23.85
C LYS A 430 3.73 -21.34 22.92
N ILE A 431 4.33 -21.58 21.76
CA ILE A 431 4.56 -20.54 20.72
C ILE A 431 3.26 -20.18 20.00
N TRP A 432 2.41 -21.17 19.71
CA TRP A 432 1.18 -21.00 18.92
C TRP A 432 -0.05 -21.16 19.80
N PRO A 433 -1.09 -20.30 19.65
CA PRO A 433 -2.32 -20.44 20.43
C PRO A 433 -3.12 -21.65 19.99
N SER A 434 -3.80 -22.26 20.97
CA SER A 434 -4.75 -23.35 20.76
C SER A 434 -5.89 -22.92 19.86
N LEU A 435 -6.36 -23.79 18.97
CA LEU A 435 -7.54 -23.53 18.11
C LEU A 435 -8.81 -24.20 18.65
N LYS A 436 -8.79 -24.69 19.89
CA LYS A 436 -9.95 -25.33 20.52
C LYS A 436 -11.03 -24.29 20.82
N THR A 437 -12.27 -24.60 20.46
CA THR A 437 -13.46 -23.83 20.83
C THR A 437 -14.15 -24.47 22.04
N ASN A 438 -14.70 -23.65 22.92
CA ASN A 438 -15.54 -24.16 24.01
C ASN A 438 -16.96 -24.32 23.45
N SER A 439 -17.46 -25.55 23.42
CA SER A 439 -18.85 -25.85 23.09
C SER A 439 -19.44 -26.80 24.12
N GLU A 440 -20.29 -26.28 25.00
CA GLU A 440 -21.31 -27.11 25.65
C GLU A 440 -22.38 -27.44 24.60
N LYS A 441 -22.93 -28.66 24.62
CA LYS A 441 -23.95 -29.10 23.66
C LYS A 441 -25.15 -28.14 23.76
N ASN A 442 -25.36 -27.33 22.72
CA ASN A 442 -26.43 -26.34 22.49
C ASN A 442 -26.07 -24.84 22.64
N GLU A 443 -24.84 -24.47 23.04
CA GLU A 443 -24.39 -23.07 22.96
C GLU A 443 -23.62 -22.75 21.67
N LYS A 444 -23.72 -21.49 21.19
CA LYS A 444 -22.87 -20.98 20.09
C LYS A 444 -21.40 -21.13 20.49
N SER A 445 -20.57 -21.64 19.57
CA SER A 445 -19.12 -21.75 19.77
C SER A 445 -18.54 -20.42 20.27
N LYS A 446 -17.77 -20.48 21.36
CA LYS A 446 -17.00 -19.34 21.86
C LYS A 446 -15.51 -19.67 21.76
N TYR A 447 -14.72 -18.67 21.40
CA TYR A 447 -13.27 -18.76 21.38
C TYR A 447 -12.68 -17.63 22.21
N LYS A 448 -11.71 -17.98 23.06
CA LYS A 448 -10.95 -17.02 23.87
C LYS A 448 -9.49 -17.38 23.77
N LEU A 449 -8.64 -16.38 23.56
CA LEU A 449 -7.20 -16.58 23.67
C LEU A 449 -6.81 -16.91 25.11
N ASP A 450 -6.00 -17.95 25.29
CA ASP A 450 -5.43 -18.29 26.59
C ASP A 450 -4.65 -17.11 27.16
N LYS A 451 -4.57 -17.01 28.49
CA LYS A 451 -3.86 -15.92 29.17
C LYS A 451 -2.39 -15.79 28.73
N SER A 452 -1.75 -16.89 28.30
CA SER A 452 -0.38 -16.89 27.76
C SER A 452 -0.22 -16.13 26.45
N PHE A 453 -1.32 -15.88 25.73
CA PHE A 453 -1.36 -15.14 24.46
C PHE A 453 -2.03 -13.75 24.61
N GLN A 454 -2.17 -13.27 25.84
CA GLN A 454 -2.62 -11.91 26.14
C GLN A 454 -1.42 -11.08 26.60
N ALA A 455 -1.40 -9.80 26.20
CA ALA A 455 -0.37 -8.87 26.64
C ALA A 455 -0.44 -8.66 28.15
N GLU A 456 0.71 -8.66 28.81
CA GLU A 456 0.82 -8.35 30.23
C GLU A 456 0.78 -6.84 30.46
N ALA A 457 1.37 -6.09 29.53
CA ALA A 457 1.31 -4.64 29.47
C ALA A 457 1.36 -4.14 28.02
N PHE A 458 0.95 -2.90 27.81
CA PHE A 458 1.14 -2.18 26.55
C PHE A 458 2.18 -1.07 26.73
N LEU A 459 3.21 -1.12 25.90
CA LEU A 459 4.26 -0.11 25.82
C LEU A 459 3.93 0.89 24.70
N SER A 460 4.08 2.19 24.97
CA SER A 460 3.99 3.19 23.89
C SER A 460 5.17 3.04 22.94
N VAL A 461 4.93 3.10 21.62
CA VAL A 461 6.03 3.00 20.64
C VAL A 461 7.04 4.13 20.77
N HIS A 462 6.65 5.26 21.37
CA HIS A 462 7.56 6.37 21.66
C HIS A 462 8.55 6.06 22.79
N GLU A 463 8.33 5.02 23.59
CA GLU A 463 9.32 4.51 24.56
C GLU A 463 10.35 3.58 23.90
N LEU A 464 10.12 3.11 22.67
CA LEU A 464 11.12 2.30 21.95
C LEU A 464 12.38 3.10 21.63
N LEU A 465 12.25 4.42 21.40
CA LEU A 465 13.40 5.30 21.16
C LEU A 465 14.35 5.35 22.38
N PRO A 466 13.89 5.76 23.58
CA PRO A 466 14.75 5.77 24.76
C PRO A 466 15.14 4.35 25.21
N MET A 467 14.29 3.33 25.04
CA MET A 467 14.62 1.93 25.32
C MET A 467 15.81 1.46 24.48
N MET A 468 15.77 1.70 23.16
CA MET A 468 16.84 1.32 22.26
C MET A 468 18.11 2.15 22.47
N PHE A 469 17.96 3.45 22.75
CA PHE A 469 19.10 4.29 23.08
C PHE A 469 19.81 3.81 24.35
N TYR A 470 19.05 3.51 25.41
CA TYR A 470 19.61 2.97 26.65
C TYR A 470 20.29 1.61 26.44
N TYR A 471 19.71 0.72 25.63
CA TYR A 471 20.38 -0.53 25.22
C TYR A 471 21.76 -0.27 24.59
N LEU A 472 21.86 0.71 23.68
CA LEU A 472 23.12 1.05 23.03
C LEU A 472 24.14 1.65 24.03
N LEU A 473 23.68 2.46 24.99
CA LEU A 473 24.54 2.98 26.06
C LEU A 473 25.11 1.87 26.94
N LEU A 474 24.28 0.91 27.36
CA LEU A 474 24.75 -0.27 28.13
C LEU A 474 25.81 -1.07 27.37
N LYS A 475 25.75 -1.11 26.04
CA LYS A 475 26.79 -1.77 25.24
C LYS A 475 28.12 -1.02 25.23
N THR A 476 28.11 0.30 25.30
CA THR A 476 29.35 1.11 25.37
C THR A 476 30.10 0.96 26.69
N GLU A 477 29.44 0.53 27.77
CA GLU A 477 30.13 0.20 29.05
C GLU A 477 30.96 -1.08 28.95
N ASN A 478 30.52 -2.05 28.15
CA ASN A 478 31.10 -3.40 28.12
C ASN A 478 32.31 -3.55 27.18
N THR A 479 32.71 -2.51 26.45
CA THR A 479 33.84 -2.57 25.50
C THR A 479 35.22 -2.37 26.13
N ASP A 480 35.32 -1.94 27.40
CA ASP A 480 36.60 -1.91 28.12
C ASP A 480 37.01 -3.29 28.67
N ASN A 481 36.11 -4.29 28.61
CA ASN A 481 36.37 -5.70 28.86
C ASN A 481 36.19 -6.53 27.57
N ASP A 482 36.91 -6.17 26.52
CA ASP A 482 37.04 -7.00 25.32
C ASP A 482 37.71 -8.34 25.70
N ASN A 483 36.89 -9.35 26.05
CA ASN A 483 37.00 -10.76 25.61
C ASN A 483 36.01 -11.76 26.25
N GLU A 484 35.09 -11.40 27.15
CA GLU A 484 34.16 -12.39 27.71
C GLU A 484 32.76 -11.84 28.03
N ILE A 485 31.92 -11.58 27.02
CA ILE A 485 30.49 -12.00 26.98
C ILE A 485 30.14 -12.13 25.48
N GLU A 486 30.88 -12.95 24.73
CA GLU A 486 30.16 -13.86 23.84
C GLU A 486 29.51 -14.85 24.79
N THR A 487 28.20 -15.04 24.66
CA THR A 487 27.40 -16.10 25.27
C THR A 487 28.22 -17.33 25.64
N LYS A 488 28.80 -17.34 26.85
CA LYS A 488 29.16 -18.57 27.54
C LYS A 488 27.82 -19.27 27.74
N LYS A 489 27.48 -20.15 26.80
CA LYS A 489 26.88 -21.43 27.16
C LYS A 489 27.84 -22.04 28.17
N LYS A 490 27.74 -21.62 29.43
CA LYS A 490 28.25 -22.43 30.54
C LYS A 490 27.46 -23.72 30.44
N GLU A 491 28.13 -24.80 30.11
CA GLU A 491 27.61 -26.16 30.19
C GLU A 491 27.38 -26.59 31.66
N ASN A 492 26.82 -25.71 32.49
CA ASN A 492 26.33 -26.02 33.81
C ASN A 492 24.80 -25.94 33.77
N LYS A 493 24.16 -27.11 33.75
CA LYS A 493 22.71 -27.32 33.64
C LYS A 493 21.85 -26.71 34.78
N ASN A 494 22.40 -25.89 35.69
CA ASN A 494 21.72 -25.46 36.92
C ASN A 494 21.72 -23.94 37.23
N ASP A 495 22.27 -23.06 36.40
CA ASP A 495 22.25 -21.61 36.69
C ASP A 495 21.15 -20.87 35.90
N LYS A 496 20.27 -20.16 36.63
CA LYS A 496 19.25 -19.26 36.06
C LYS A 496 19.92 -18.24 35.13
N GLN A 497 19.45 -18.16 33.89
CA GLN A 497 19.89 -17.18 32.90
C GLN A 497 19.67 -15.75 33.46
N GLU A 498 20.73 -14.97 33.61
CA GLU A 498 20.63 -13.58 34.10
C GLU A 498 19.73 -12.74 33.18
N LYS A 499 18.77 -12.02 33.76
CA LYS A 499 17.84 -11.15 33.03
C LYS A 499 18.57 -9.92 32.48
N HIS A 500 18.15 -9.45 31.31
CA HIS A 500 18.74 -8.24 30.74
C HIS A 500 18.27 -7.00 31.56
N LYS A 501 19.15 -6.02 31.84
CA LYS A 501 18.83 -4.81 32.64
C LYS A 501 17.56 -4.07 32.20
N ILE A 502 17.27 -4.09 30.89
CA ILE A 502 16.04 -3.50 30.32
C ILE A 502 14.78 -4.26 30.73
N GLU A 503 14.83 -5.59 30.75
CA GLU A 503 13.71 -6.43 31.21
C GLU A 503 13.41 -6.11 32.67
N GLU A 504 14.45 -6.05 33.49
CA GLU A 504 14.35 -5.72 34.92
C GLU A 504 13.69 -4.34 35.15
N ILE A 505 14.10 -3.30 34.42
CA ILE A 505 13.49 -1.96 34.53
C ILE A 505 11.99 -2.00 34.26
N ILE A 506 11.56 -2.73 33.22
CA ILE A 506 10.15 -2.82 32.82
C ILE A 506 9.37 -3.64 33.86
N GLU A 507 9.86 -4.82 34.26
CA GLU A 507 9.23 -5.68 35.26
C GLU A 507 9.08 -4.95 36.61
N ASN A 508 10.13 -4.25 37.06
CA ASN A 508 10.09 -3.46 38.29
C ASN A 508 9.05 -2.34 38.18
N LYS A 509 8.97 -1.66 37.04
CA LYS A 509 7.97 -0.60 36.82
C LYS A 509 6.54 -1.12 36.93
N ILE A 510 6.25 -2.28 36.34
CA ILE A 510 4.93 -2.93 36.41
C ILE A 510 4.62 -3.27 37.87
N THR A 511 5.57 -3.92 38.55
CA THR A 511 5.41 -4.40 39.93
C THR A 511 5.17 -3.25 40.91
N GLU A 512 5.96 -2.17 40.82
CA GLU A 512 5.82 -0.98 41.68
C GLU A 512 4.46 -0.30 41.50
N ILE A 513 3.99 -0.15 40.25
CA ILE A 513 2.69 0.48 39.96
C ILE A 513 1.54 -0.42 40.42
N TYR A 514 1.65 -1.74 40.28
CA TYR A 514 0.63 -2.67 40.77
C TYR A 514 0.52 -2.64 42.29
N ALA A 515 1.65 -2.61 42.99
CA ALA A 515 1.68 -2.46 44.44
C ALA A 515 1.05 -1.14 44.90
N LEU A 516 1.27 -0.04 44.15
CA LEU A 516 0.62 1.25 44.38
C LEU A 516 -0.89 1.15 44.18
N TYR A 517 -1.34 0.51 43.10
CA TYR A 517 -2.77 0.31 42.84
C TYR A 517 -3.44 -0.51 43.95
N ASP A 518 -2.78 -1.56 44.44
CA ASP A 518 -3.30 -2.38 45.54
C ASP A 518 -3.33 -1.59 46.86
N ALA A 519 -2.33 -0.75 47.13
CA ALA A 519 -2.34 0.14 48.29
C ALA A 519 -3.48 1.17 48.23
N PHE A 520 -3.79 1.69 47.04
CA PHE A 520 -4.94 2.57 46.80
C PHE A 520 -6.27 1.84 47.00
N ALA A 521 -6.46 0.65 46.40
CA ALA A 521 -7.68 -0.14 46.57
C ALA A 521 -7.96 -0.48 48.04
N ASN A 522 -6.91 -0.82 48.80
CA ASN A 522 -7.02 -1.17 50.22
C ASN A 522 -7.12 0.05 51.16
N GLY A 523 -7.27 1.27 50.64
CA GLY A 523 -7.41 2.49 51.44
C GLY A 523 -6.14 2.97 52.17
N LYS A 524 -4.98 2.36 51.91
CA LYS A 524 -3.69 2.80 52.49
C LYS A 524 -3.27 4.16 51.93
N ILE A 525 -3.55 4.40 50.64
CA ILE A 525 -3.38 5.68 49.97
C ILE A 525 -4.76 6.35 49.86
N ASN A 526 -5.01 7.34 50.71
CA ASN A 526 -6.31 8.05 50.77
C ASN A 526 -6.21 9.58 50.67
N SER A 527 -5.01 10.13 50.48
CA SER A 527 -4.77 11.56 50.18
C SER A 527 -3.60 11.71 49.20
N ILE A 528 -3.46 12.91 48.61
CA ILE A 528 -2.31 13.25 47.75
C ILE A 528 -1.00 13.19 48.54
N ASP A 529 -0.96 13.66 49.78
CA ASP A 529 0.26 13.64 50.60
C ASP A 529 0.78 12.20 50.83
N LYS A 530 -0.11 11.25 51.11
CA LYS A 530 0.27 9.83 51.25
C LYS A 530 0.71 9.22 49.92
N LEU A 531 0.13 9.67 48.80
CA LEU A 531 0.57 9.23 47.48
C LEU A 531 1.99 9.73 47.20
N GLU A 532 2.29 10.99 47.54
CA GLU A 532 3.64 11.58 47.40
C GLU A 532 4.66 10.85 48.29
N GLU A 533 4.30 10.55 49.53
CA GLU A 533 5.13 9.74 50.43
C GLU A 533 5.41 8.35 49.84
N TYR A 534 4.39 7.69 49.31
CA TYR A 534 4.52 6.35 48.71
C TYR A 534 5.38 6.34 47.42
N CYS A 535 5.35 7.44 46.66
CA CYS A 535 6.15 7.61 45.45
C CYS A 535 7.60 8.05 45.74
N LYS A 536 7.92 8.50 46.95
CA LYS A 536 9.26 8.96 47.32
C LYS A 536 10.29 7.85 47.13
N GLY A 537 11.37 8.16 46.40
CA GLY A 537 12.44 7.20 46.08
C GLY A 537 12.12 6.22 44.94
N LYS A 538 10.90 6.26 44.37
CA LYS A 538 10.50 5.48 43.19
C LYS A 538 10.50 6.35 41.94
N ASP A 539 10.74 5.75 40.78
CA ASP A 539 10.67 6.45 39.50
C ASP A 539 9.22 6.49 38.96
N ILE A 540 8.29 7.00 39.77
CA ILE A 540 6.87 7.14 39.43
C ILE A 540 6.43 8.58 39.70
N GLU A 541 6.02 9.30 38.66
CA GLU A 541 5.44 10.64 38.79
C GLU A 541 3.92 10.55 38.95
N ILE A 542 3.32 11.50 39.68
CA ILE A 542 1.85 11.59 39.86
C ILE A 542 1.13 11.60 38.50
N GLY A 543 1.70 12.29 37.50
CA GLY A 543 1.15 12.36 36.15
C GLY A 543 1.14 11.03 35.37
N HIS A 544 1.83 10.00 35.86
CA HIS A 544 1.81 8.65 35.29
C HIS A 544 0.57 7.86 35.72
N LEU A 545 -0.10 8.27 36.79
CA LEU A 545 -1.19 7.52 37.40
C LEU A 545 -2.54 7.88 36.76
N PRO A 546 -3.55 7.00 36.88
CA PRO A 546 -4.87 7.24 36.34
C PRO A 546 -5.49 8.54 36.89
N LYS A 547 -5.99 9.41 36.00
CA LYS A 547 -6.61 10.70 36.40
C LYS A 547 -7.74 10.53 37.43
N GLN A 548 -8.48 9.41 37.38
CA GLN A 548 -9.54 9.10 38.34
C GLN A 548 -8.99 8.88 39.75
N MET A 549 -7.83 8.24 39.91
CA MET A 549 -7.17 8.11 41.21
C MET A 549 -6.90 9.50 41.81
N ILE A 550 -6.32 10.40 41.01
CA ILE A 550 -5.98 11.75 41.45
C ILE A 550 -7.23 12.56 41.82
N ALA A 551 -8.29 12.46 41.02
CA ALA A 551 -9.56 13.14 41.30
C ALA A 551 -10.20 12.66 42.62
N ILE A 552 -10.16 11.34 42.89
CA ILE A 552 -10.65 10.77 44.16
C ILE A 552 -9.83 11.27 45.34
N LEU A 553 -8.49 11.26 45.24
CA LEU A 553 -7.60 11.69 46.32
C LEU A 553 -7.69 13.20 46.62
N LYS A 554 -8.16 14.00 45.67
CA LYS A 554 -8.40 15.44 45.82
C LYS A 554 -9.83 15.80 46.21
N SER A 555 -10.74 14.82 46.27
CA SER A 555 -12.18 15.05 46.44
C SER A 555 -12.74 16.04 45.41
N GLU A 556 -12.29 15.98 44.15
CA GLU A 556 -12.76 16.87 43.08
C GLU A 556 -14.21 16.51 42.69
N HIS A 557 -15.15 17.40 42.99
CA HIS A 557 -16.53 17.30 42.51
C HIS A 557 -16.67 17.93 41.11
N LYS A 558 -17.21 17.17 40.16
CA LYS A 558 -17.55 17.66 38.82
C LYS A 558 -19.04 17.91 38.72
N ASP A 559 -19.40 19.12 38.28
CA ASP A 559 -20.77 19.41 37.85
C ASP A 559 -21.04 18.73 36.49
N MET A 560 -21.80 17.64 36.56
CA MET A 560 -22.12 16.83 35.39
C MET A 560 -23.10 17.52 34.44
N ALA A 561 -23.95 18.44 34.92
CA ALA A 561 -24.86 19.19 34.06
C ALA A 561 -24.10 20.19 33.19
N THR A 562 -23.11 20.89 33.77
CA THR A 562 -22.22 21.77 33.00
C THR A 562 -21.39 20.99 31.97
N GLU A 563 -20.86 19.82 32.34
CA GLU A 563 -20.11 18.97 31.39
C GLU A 563 -21.02 18.39 30.29
N ALA A 564 -22.28 18.07 30.61
CA ALA A 564 -23.29 17.66 29.64
C ALA A 564 -23.62 18.78 28.65
N LYS A 565 -23.86 20.00 29.14
CA LYS A 565 -24.09 21.19 28.31
C LYS A 565 -22.92 21.44 27.36
N ARG A 566 -21.69 21.44 27.89
CA ARG A 566 -20.46 21.58 27.11
C ARG A 566 -20.36 20.51 26.03
N LYS A 567 -20.69 19.24 26.36
CA LYS A 567 -20.64 18.14 25.40
C LYS A 567 -21.72 18.23 24.32
N GLN A 568 -22.91 18.70 24.67
CA GLN A 568 -24.00 18.96 23.71
C GLN A 568 -23.60 20.07 22.74
N GLU A 569 -23.03 21.18 23.22
CA GLU A 569 -22.53 22.28 22.39
C GLU A 569 -21.43 21.81 21.41
N GLU A 570 -20.47 20.98 21.87
CA GLU A 570 -19.48 20.34 20.98
C GLU A 570 -20.15 19.52 19.86
N MET A 571 -21.13 18.71 20.21
CA MET A 571 -21.81 17.84 19.24
C MET A 571 -22.65 18.65 18.23
N LEU A 572 -23.25 19.77 18.66
CA LEU A 572 -23.95 20.69 17.77
C LEU A 572 -22.99 21.40 16.81
N ALA A 573 -21.85 21.87 17.30
CA ALA A 573 -20.81 22.48 16.47
C ALA A 573 -20.27 21.48 15.42
N ASP A 574 -20.05 20.22 15.82
CA ASP A 574 -19.65 19.15 14.90
C ASP A 574 -20.70 18.91 13.79
N VAL A 575 -22.00 18.86 14.15
CA VAL A 575 -23.10 18.67 13.19
C VAL A 575 -23.20 19.85 12.22
N GLN A 576 -23.12 21.08 12.73
CA GLN A 576 -23.18 22.29 11.91
C GLN A 576 -22.01 22.33 10.91
N LYS A 577 -20.80 22.01 11.37
CA LYS A 577 -19.62 21.90 10.49
C LYS A 577 -19.79 20.80 9.43
N SER A 578 -20.40 19.68 9.76
CA SER A 578 -20.69 18.61 8.79
C SER A 578 -21.71 19.04 7.73
N LEU A 579 -22.74 19.80 8.11
CA LEU A 579 -23.72 20.38 7.17
C LEU A 579 -23.06 21.40 6.23
N GLU A 580 -22.27 22.33 6.77
CA GLU A 580 -21.54 23.32 5.97
C GLU A 580 -20.54 22.66 5.02
N SER A 581 -19.82 21.63 5.48
CA SER A 581 -18.92 20.86 4.62
C SER A 581 -19.67 20.15 3.49
N LEU A 582 -20.86 19.60 3.78
CA LEU A 582 -21.72 18.95 2.78
C LEU A 582 -22.21 19.97 1.74
N ASP A 583 -22.66 21.15 2.19
CA ASP A 583 -23.10 22.23 1.30
C ASP A 583 -21.98 22.76 0.42
N ASN A 584 -20.79 23.00 0.98
CA ASN A 584 -19.63 23.45 0.22
C ASN A 584 -19.25 22.41 -0.86
N GLN A 585 -19.22 21.13 -0.51
CA GLN A 585 -18.86 20.06 -1.46
C GLN A 585 -19.90 19.83 -2.56
N ILE A 586 -21.19 20.06 -2.29
CA ILE A 586 -22.25 19.95 -3.29
C ILE A 586 -22.29 21.21 -4.18
N ASN A 587 -22.07 22.40 -3.60
CA ASN A 587 -22.25 23.67 -4.28
C ASN A 587 -21.03 24.14 -5.06
N GLU A 588 -19.81 23.87 -4.60
CA GLU A 588 -18.59 24.14 -5.37
C GLU A 588 -18.71 23.51 -6.77
N GLU A 589 -18.28 24.26 -7.80
CA GLU A 589 -18.01 23.64 -9.09
C GLU A 589 -17.01 22.54 -8.80
N ILE A 590 -17.42 21.29 -9.04
CA ILE A 590 -16.47 20.18 -9.05
C ILE A 590 -15.66 20.42 -10.32
N GLU A 591 -14.71 21.35 -10.27
CA GLU A 591 -13.54 21.26 -11.13
C GLU A 591 -12.93 19.92 -10.79
N ASN A 592 -13.19 18.94 -11.66
CA ASN A 592 -12.86 17.54 -11.43
C ASN A 592 -11.44 17.44 -10.88
N VAL A 593 -11.33 17.11 -9.58
CA VAL A 593 -10.12 16.63 -8.91
C VAL A 593 -9.07 17.69 -8.49
N GLU A 594 -9.46 18.78 -7.83
CA GLU A 594 -8.61 19.24 -6.71
C GLU A 594 -8.76 18.24 -5.56
N ARG A 595 -7.67 17.77 -4.94
CA ARG A 595 -7.71 16.79 -3.82
C ARG A 595 -8.55 17.24 -2.61
N LYS A 596 -8.91 18.52 -2.52
CA LYS A 596 -9.83 19.06 -1.51
C LYS A 596 -11.31 18.79 -1.83
N ASN A 597 -11.64 18.54 -3.10
CA ASN A 597 -13.00 18.47 -3.63
C ASN A 597 -13.34 17.07 -4.15
N SER A 598 -12.79 16.01 -3.53
CA SER A 598 -13.18 14.64 -3.85
C SER A 598 -14.65 14.41 -3.50
N SER A 599 -15.37 13.72 -4.39
CA SER A 599 -16.76 13.33 -4.14
C SER A 599 -16.92 12.64 -2.78
N LEU A 600 -18.00 12.94 -2.06
CA LEU A 600 -18.30 12.32 -0.78
C LEU A 600 -18.45 10.81 -0.95
N LYS A 601 -17.55 10.02 -0.37
CA LYS A 601 -17.58 8.57 -0.54
C LYS A 601 -18.73 7.97 0.27
N SER A 602 -19.71 7.38 -0.42
CA SER A 602 -20.87 6.73 0.18
C SER A 602 -20.48 5.75 1.31
N GLY A 603 -19.39 5.00 1.16
CA GLY A 603 -18.89 4.07 2.17
C GLY A 603 -18.43 4.73 3.47
N GLU A 604 -17.81 5.90 3.41
CA GLU A 604 -17.34 6.65 4.58
C GLU A 604 -18.51 7.25 5.34
N ILE A 605 -19.47 7.86 4.61
CA ILE A 605 -20.73 8.35 5.17
C ILE A 605 -21.50 7.20 5.84
N ALA A 606 -21.63 6.07 5.17
CA ALA A 606 -22.32 4.90 5.73
C ALA A 606 -21.64 4.39 7.01
N SER A 607 -20.31 4.34 7.07
CA SER A 607 -19.58 3.98 8.28
C SER A 607 -19.80 4.98 9.42
N TRP A 608 -19.83 6.28 9.13
CA TRP A 608 -20.14 7.30 10.12
C TRP A 608 -21.58 7.16 10.63
N LEU A 609 -22.56 7.01 9.72
CA LEU A 609 -23.98 6.87 10.04
C LEU A 609 -24.24 5.67 10.95
N VAL A 610 -23.73 4.47 10.64
CA VAL A 610 -23.97 3.30 11.49
C VAL A 610 -23.32 3.47 12.86
N ASN A 611 -22.11 4.04 12.94
CA ASN A 611 -21.46 4.31 14.22
C ASN A 611 -22.30 5.28 15.07
N ASP A 612 -22.83 6.34 14.47
CA ASP A 612 -23.65 7.33 15.17
C ASP A 612 -25.02 6.75 15.55
N MET A 613 -25.65 5.96 14.68
CA MET A 613 -26.86 5.21 14.99
C MET A 613 -26.67 4.29 16.18
N MET A 614 -25.56 3.54 16.23
CA MET A 614 -25.24 2.68 17.36
C MET A 614 -24.94 3.49 18.63
N ARG A 615 -24.40 4.70 18.51
CA ARG A 615 -24.16 5.58 19.66
C ARG A 615 -25.47 6.08 20.26
N PHE A 616 -26.42 6.52 19.43
CA PHE A 616 -27.70 7.09 19.86
C PHE A 616 -28.81 6.06 20.11
N GLN A 617 -28.64 4.80 19.74
CA GLN A 617 -29.60 3.76 20.10
C GLN A 617 -29.37 3.26 21.54
N PRO A 618 -30.38 3.32 22.43
CA PRO A 618 -30.28 2.74 23.76
C PRO A 618 -30.21 1.19 23.70
N VAL A 619 -29.60 0.58 24.71
CA VAL A 619 -29.63 -0.88 24.90
C VAL A 619 -30.87 -1.26 25.71
N GLN A 620 -31.53 -2.38 25.36
CA GLN A 620 -32.61 -2.91 26.21
C GLN A 620 -32.02 -3.39 27.53
N LYS A 621 -32.82 -3.27 28.59
CA LYS A 621 -32.49 -3.80 29.91
C LYS A 621 -33.48 -4.89 30.26
N ASP A 622 -33.02 -5.93 30.95
CA ASP A 622 -33.91 -6.90 31.55
C ASP A 622 -34.63 -6.32 32.79
N ASN A 623 -35.46 -7.14 33.44
CA ASN A 623 -36.21 -6.75 34.63
C ASN A 623 -35.32 -6.37 35.83
N GLU A 624 -34.05 -6.77 35.81
CA GLU A 624 -33.05 -6.46 36.84
C GLU A 624 -32.21 -5.22 36.48
N GLY A 625 -32.46 -4.62 35.32
CA GLY A 625 -31.74 -3.45 34.83
C GLY A 625 -30.43 -3.78 34.10
N ASN A 626 -30.11 -5.05 33.86
CA ASN A 626 -28.88 -5.47 33.17
C ASN A 626 -29.02 -5.32 31.64
N PRO A 627 -27.97 -4.90 30.93
CA PRO A 627 -28.03 -4.68 29.50
C PRO A 627 -28.13 -5.99 28.71
N LEU A 628 -29.16 -6.09 27.88
CA LEU A 628 -29.32 -7.16 26.90
C LEU A 628 -28.51 -6.82 25.64
N ASN A 629 -27.22 -7.14 25.62
CA ASN A 629 -26.30 -6.77 24.53
C ASN A 629 -26.74 -7.23 23.13
N ASN A 630 -27.56 -8.27 23.03
CA ASN A 630 -28.11 -8.76 21.76
C ASN A 630 -29.29 -7.93 21.24
N SER A 631 -29.75 -6.91 21.98
CA SER A 631 -30.83 -6.01 21.57
C SER A 631 -30.40 -4.96 20.53
N LYS A 632 -29.09 -4.87 20.25
CA LYS A 632 -28.47 -4.01 19.25
C LYS A 632 -27.77 -4.86 18.19
N ALA A 633 -27.33 -4.22 17.11
CA ALA A 633 -26.66 -4.91 16.01
C ALA A 633 -25.42 -5.68 16.48
N ASN A 634 -25.34 -6.98 16.17
CA ASN A 634 -24.06 -7.71 16.22
C ASN A 634 -23.19 -7.38 15.00
N SER A 635 -21.97 -7.92 14.96
CA SER A 635 -20.98 -7.62 13.93
C SER A 635 -21.48 -7.80 12.49
N THR A 636 -22.25 -8.85 12.19
CA THR A 636 -22.75 -9.07 10.81
C THR A 636 -23.92 -8.15 10.48
N GLU A 637 -24.85 -7.93 11.41
CA GLU A 637 -25.95 -6.96 11.20
C GLU A 637 -25.41 -5.54 11.02
N TYR A 638 -24.41 -5.14 11.83
CA TYR A 638 -23.71 -3.88 11.69
C TYR A 638 -23.09 -3.72 10.29
N GLN A 639 -22.39 -4.75 9.82
CA GLN A 639 -21.77 -4.76 8.49
C GLN A 639 -22.82 -4.73 7.36
N MET A 640 -23.92 -5.48 7.48
CA MET A 640 -24.98 -5.46 6.48
C MET A 640 -25.68 -4.11 6.42
N LEU A 641 -25.95 -3.49 7.58
CA LEU A 641 -26.53 -2.15 7.64
C LEU A 641 -25.60 -1.12 7.00
N GLN A 642 -24.30 -1.17 7.31
CA GLN A 642 -23.31 -0.28 6.71
C GLN A 642 -23.23 -0.43 5.18
N ARG A 643 -23.28 -1.67 4.66
CA ARG A 643 -23.28 -1.93 3.21
C ARG A 643 -24.58 -1.49 2.55
N SER A 644 -25.72 -1.71 3.22
CA SER A 644 -27.02 -1.23 2.75
C SER A 644 -27.09 0.28 2.66
N LEU A 645 -26.49 1.01 3.61
CA LEU A 645 -26.38 2.46 3.52
C LEU A 645 -25.39 2.90 2.44
N ALA A 646 -24.27 2.19 2.25
CA ALA A 646 -23.30 2.52 1.21
C ALA A 646 -23.87 2.36 -0.21
N LEU A 647 -24.83 1.45 -0.40
CA LEU A 647 -25.54 1.19 -1.65
C LEU A 647 -26.95 1.78 -1.67
N TYR A 648 -27.26 2.71 -0.76
CA TYR A 648 -28.60 3.29 -0.61
C TYR A 648 -29.07 3.91 -1.93
N ASN A 649 -30.19 3.42 -2.44
CA ASN A 649 -30.88 3.98 -3.61
C ASN A 649 -32.41 3.87 -3.45
N LYS A 650 -33.16 4.29 -4.47
CA LYS A 650 -34.63 4.27 -4.47
C LYS A 650 -35.23 2.87 -4.31
N GLU A 651 -34.56 1.83 -4.81
CA GLU A 651 -35.03 0.44 -4.84
C GLU A 651 -34.58 -0.40 -3.63
N GLU A 652 -33.40 -0.11 -3.08
CA GLU A 652 -32.75 -0.89 -2.01
C GLU A 652 -32.60 -0.01 -0.75
N LYS A 653 -33.70 0.12 0.01
CA LYS A 653 -33.75 0.89 1.28
C LYS A 653 -33.33 0.04 2.49
N PRO A 654 -32.72 0.66 3.53
CA PRO A 654 -32.22 -0.05 4.72
C PRO A 654 -33.29 -0.45 5.74
N THR A 655 -34.57 -0.18 5.48
CA THR A 655 -35.73 -0.35 6.39
C THR A 655 -35.73 -1.66 7.16
N ARG A 656 -35.56 -2.77 6.43
CA ARG A 656 -35.58 -4.13 7.01
C ARG A 656 -34.47 -4.33 8.03
N TYR A 657 -33.30 -3.73 7.77
CA TYR A 657 -32.18 -3.79 8.70
C TYR A 657 -32.45 -2.90 9.91
N PHE A 658 -33.05 -1.71 9.73
CA PHE A 658 -33.47 -0.87 10.85
C PHE A 658 -34.42 -1.60 11.80
N ARG A 659 -35.44 -2.31 11.29
CA ARG A 659 -36.32 -3.15 12.12
C ARG A 659 -35.56 -4.26 12.82
N GLN A 660 -34.75 -5.02 12.08
CA GLN A 660 -34.02 -6.17 12.64
C GLN A 660 -33.05 -5.77 13.76
N VAL A 661 -32.37 -4.64 13.64
CA VAL A 661 -31.45 -4.15 14.67
C VAL A 661 -32.12 -3.24 15.70
N ASN A 662 -33.47 -3.23 15.73
CA ASN A 662 -34.29 -2.47 16.67
C ASN A 662 -34.10 -0.95 16.60
N LEU A 663 -33.60 -0.41 15.49
CA LEU A 663 -33.47 1.05 15.30
C LEU A 663 -34.82 1.74 15.13
N ILE A 664 -35.85 0.99 14.66
CA ILE A 664 -37.23 1.44 14.54
C ILE A 664 -38.18 0.35 15.04
N GLU A 665 -39.45 0.72 15.30
CA GLU A 665 -40.55 -0.21 15.63
C GLU A 665 -40.18 -1.22 16.74
N SER A 666 -39.47 -0.75 17.78
CA SER A 666 -38.93 -1.60 18.84
C SER A 666 -39.09 -0.96 20.23
N SER A 667 -38.70 -1.67 21.29
CA SER A 667 -38.66 -1.15 22.66
C SER A 667 -37.42 -0.32 22.98
N ASN A 668 -36.43 -0.26 22.08
CA ASN A 668 -35.22 0.55 22.21
C ASN A 668 -34.86 1.26 20.89
N PRO A 669 -35.80 2.03 20.30
CA PRO A 669 -35.61 2.64 18.99
C PRO A 669 -34.56 3.75 19.04
N HIS A 670 -34.03 4.09 17.88
CA HIS A 670 -33.17 5.25 17.73
C HIS A 670 -34.00 6.53 17.94
N PRO A 671 -33.54 7.49 18.77
CA PRO A 671 -34.39 8.55 19.32
C PRO A 671 -34.93 9.53 18.27
N PHE A 672 -34.23 9.73 17.16
CA PHE A 672 -34.63 10.68 16.12
C PHE A 672 -34.64 10.11 14.69
N LEU A 673 -34.48 8.79 14.51
CA LEU A 673 -34.37 8.22 13.15
C LEU A 673 -35.68 8.38 12.36
N ASN A 674 -36.84 8.30 13.02
CA ASN A 674 -38.13 8.51 12.37
C ASN A 674 -38.31 9.95 11.85
N ASN A 675 -37.63 10.93 12.45
CA ASN A 675 -37.71 12.34 12.05
C ASN A 675 -36.89 12.65 10.80
N THR A 676 -36.09 11.69 10.31
CA THR A 676 -35.31 11.83 9.07
C THR A 676 -36.15 11.61 7.81
N GLU A 677 -37.40 11.16 7.96
CA GLU A 677 -38.25 10.76 6.83
C GLU A 677 -37.51 9.89 5.80
N TRP A 678 -36.63 8.99 6.26
CA TRP A 678 -35.68 8.26 5.41
C TRP A 678 -36.36 7.56 4.22
N GLU A 679 -37.63 7.16 4.35
CA GLU A 679 -38.43 6.61 3.26
C GLU A 679 -38.58 7.53 2.05
N LYS A 680 -38.49 8.84 2.22
CA LYS A 680 -38.57 9.83 1.13
C LYS A 680 -37.21 10.13 0.50
N CYS A 681 -36.11 9.68 1.13
CA CYS A 681 -34.76 9.84 0.60
C CYS A 681 -34.50 8.83 -0.54
N ASN A 682 -33.93 9.31 -1.65
CA ASN A 682 -33.61 8.49 -2.82
C ASN A 682 -32.14 8.03 -2.86
N ASN A 683 -31.27 8.65 -2.06
CA ASN A 683 -29.83 8.38 -2.08
C ASN A 683 -29.19 8.65 -0.70
N ILE A 684 -27.97 8.18 -0.50
CA ILE A 684 -27.23 8.31 0.77
C ILE A 684 -26.95 9.75 1.21
N LEU A 685 -26.74 10.69 0.28
CA LEU A 685 -26.43 12.10 0.60
C LEU A 685 -27.67 12.81 1.17
N SER A 686 -28.81 12.64 0.50
CA SER A 686 -30.10 13.16 0.96
C SER A 686 -30.48 12.59 2.34
N PHE A 687 -30.23 11.29 2.57
CA PHE A 687 -30.43 10.67 3.88
C PHE A 687 -29.45 11.20 4.93
N TYR A 688 -28.18 11.38 4.60
CA TYR A 688 -27.17 11.93 5.51
C TYR A 688 -27.52 13.35 5.96
N ARG A 689 -27.92 14.23 5.02
CA ARG A 689 -28.41 15.58 5.32
C ARG A 689 -29.58 15.54 6.30
N SER A 690 -30.62 14.77 5.97
CA SER A 690 -31.80 14.69 6.83
C SER A 690 -31.49 14.08 8.21
N TYR A 691 -30.55 13.13 8.28
CA TYR A 691 -30.07 12.59 9.54
C TYR A 691 -29.35 13.65 10.40
N LEU A 692 -28.50 14.48 9.80
CA LEU A 692 -27.83 15.58 10.51
C LEU A 692 -28.82 16.64 11.00
N GLU A 693 -29.81 17.01 10.20
CA GLU A 693 -30.88 17.94 10.59
C GLU A 693 -31.71 17.39 11.75
N ALA A 694 -32.13 16.12 11.68
CA ALA A 694 -32.86 15.46 12.76
C ALA A 694 -32.01 15.36 14.04
N LYS A 695 -30.70 15.08 13.91
CA LYS A 695 -29.75 15.04 15.02
C LYS A 695 -29.60 16.41 15.69
N LYS A 696 -29.50 17.48 14.90
CA LYS A 696 -29.44 18.86 15.39
C LYS A 696 -30.67 19.18 16.24
N ASN A 697 -31.86 18.98 15.67
CA ASN A 697 -33.13 19.22 16.36
C ASN A 697 -33.27 18.38 17.64
N PHE A 698 -32.82 17.12 17.61
CA PHE A 698 -32.81 16.27 18.80
C PHE A 698 -31.89 16.84 19.89
N LEU A 699 -30.64 17.17 19.56
CA LEU A 699 -29.68 17.71 20.52
C LEU A 699 -30.13 19.04 21.12
N GLU A 700 -30.74 19.94 20.33
CA GLU A 700 -31.31 21.21 20.79
C GLU A 700 -32.50 21.01 21.74
N SER A 701 -33.23 19.89 21.62
CA SER A 701 -34.36 19.57 22.51
C SER A 701 -33.95 19.02 23.89
N LEU A 702 -32.67 18.63 24.06
CA LEU A 702 -32.20 18.00 25.29
C LEU A 702 -31.98 19.02 26.42
N LYS A 703 -32.36 18.62 27.63
CA LYS A 703 -32.03 19.33 28.86
C LYS A 703 -30.72 18.78 29.43
N PRO A 704 -29.69 19.61 29.72
CA PRO A 704 -28.44 19.15 30.32
C PRO A 704 -28.62 18.42 31.66
N GLU A 705 -29.69 18.70 32.39
CA GLU A 705 -30.00 18.08 33.69
C GLU A 705 -30.35 16.59 33.55
N ASP A 706 -30.84 16.15 32.38
CA ASP A 706 -31.15 14.75 32.09
C ASP A 706 -29.92 13.92 31.65
N TRP A 707 -28.70 14.37 31.97
CA TRP A 707 -27.45 13.75 31.51
C TRP A 707 -27.34 12.26 31.84
N GLU A 708 -27.86 11.80 32.98
CA GLU A 708 -27.82 10.39 33.39
C GLU A 708 -28.57 9.50 32.39
N LYS A 709 -29.75 9.94 31.94
CA LYS A 709 -30.54 9.22 30.93
C LYS A 709 -29.85 9.25 29.57
N ASN A 710 -29.11 10.34 29.30
CA ASN A 710 -28.45 10.62 28.02
C ASN A 710 -26.99 10.14 27.94
N GLN A 711 -26.47 9.58 29.03
CA GLN A 711 -25.06 9.24 29.18
C GLN A 711 -24.56 8.26 28.12
N TYR A 712 -25.43 7.34 27.67
CA TYR A 712 -25.07 6.31 26.69
C TYR A 712 -24.59 6.89 25.34
N PHE A 713 -25.01 8.11 24.98
CA PHE A 713 -24.50 8.82 23.80
C PHE A 713 -23.62 10.02 24.14
N LEU A 714 -23.81 10.68 25.29
CA LEU A 714 -22.94 11.78 25.72
C LEU A 714 -21.53 11.29 26.07
N MET A 715 -21.40 10.08 26.62
CA MET A 715 -20.14 9.45 27.05
C MET A 715 -19.31 10.35 27.97
N LEU A 716 -19.96 10.98 28.96
CA LEU A 716 -19.32 11.86 29.94
C LEU A 716 -18.40 11.06 30.87
N LYS A 717 -17.31 11.67 31.33
CA LYS A 717 -16.38 11.04 32.27
C LYS A 717 -16.90 11.14 33.70
N GLU A 718 -17.78 10.21 34.05
CA GLU A 718 -18.34 10.11 35.40
C GLU A 718 -17.25 9.88 36.47
N PRO A 719 -17.38 10.53 37.65
CA PRO A 719 -16.63 10.15 38.84
C PRO A 719 -17.04 8.74 39.27
N LYS A 720 -16.12 7.79 39.20
CA LYS A 720 -16.30 6.44 39.77
C LYS A 720 -15.75 6.41 41.18
N THR A 721 -16.50 5.84 42.12
CA THR A 721 -16.15 5.84 43.55
C THR A 721 -15.60 4.51 44.05
N ASN A 722 -15.89 3.39 43.38
CA ASN A 722 -15.42 2.08 43.80
C ASN A 722 -13.95 1.84 43.36
N CYS A 723 -13.02 1.95 44.31
CA CYS A 723 -11.58 1.81 44.07
C CYS A 723 -11.17 0.40 43.59
N GLU A 724 -11.82 -0.67 44.08
CA GLU A 724 -11.47 -2.05 43.71
C GLU A 724 -11.77 -2.33 42.23
N THR A 725 -12.96 -1.98 41.78
CA THR A 725 -13.37 -2.16 40.37
C THR A 725 -12.52 -1.30 39.42
N LEU A 726 -12.12 -0.10 39.86
CA LEU A 726 -11.20 0.76 39.12
C LEU A 726 -9.83 0.11 38.96
N VAL A 727 -9.24 -0.40 40.04
CA VAL A 727 -7.93 -1.05 40.02
C VAL A 727 -7.93 -2.32 39.18
N GLN A 728 -8.98 -3.14 39.27
CA GLN A 728 -9.16 -4.29 38.38
C GLN A 728 -9.19 -3.86 36.91
N GLY A 729 -9.89 -2.76 36.60
CA GLY A 729 -9.92 -2.17 35.26
C GLY A 729 -8.55 -1.65 34.80
N TRP A 730 -7.77 -1.01 35.68
CA TRP A 730 -6.44 -0.49 35.33
C TRP A 730 -5.40 -1.59 35.09
N LYS A 731 -5.52 -2.72 35.79
CA LYS A 731 -4.68 -3.91 35.59
C LYS A 731 -5.06 -4.69 34.33
N ASN A 732 -6.33 -4.64 33.92
CA ASN A 732 -6.80 -5.28 32.70
C ASN A 732 -6.39 -4.48 31.44
N GLY A 733 -5.38 -4.96 30.72
CA GLY A 733 -4.81 -4.21 29.58
C GLY A 733 -3.96 -3.02 30.04
N PHE A 734 -3.15 -3.24 31.07
CA PHE A 734 -2.29 -2.24 31.69
C PHE A 734 -1.42 -1.48 30.68
N ASN A 735 -1.38 -0.15 30.81
CA ASN A 735 -0.57 0.72 29.96
C ASN A 735 0.62 1.24 30.76
N LEU A 736 1.83 0.98 30.27
CA LEU A 736 3.03 1.52 30.88
C LEU A 736 3.10 3.06 30.70
N PRO A 737 3.66 3.78 31.69
CA PRO A 737 3.80 5.22 31.61
C PRO A 737 4.88 5.65 30.60
N ARG A 738 4.98 6.95 30.36
CA ARG A 738 6.03 7.54 29.53
C ARG A 738 7.30 7.80 30.32
N GLY A 739 8.45 7.83 29.64
CA GLY A 739 9.73 8.19 30.23
C GLY A 739 10.34 7.11 31.13
N ILE A 740 10.05 5.83 30.91
CA ILE A 740 10.50 4.69 31.75
C ILE A 740 12.02 4.66 31.87
N PHE A 741 12.72 4.99 30.77
CA PHE A 741 14.18 4.96 30.71
C PHE A 741 14.84 6.31 30.97
N THR A 742 14.08 7.35 31.35
CA THR A 742 14.63 8.71 31.49
C THR A 742 15.66 8.81 32.61
N GLU A 743 15.33 8.31 33.80
CA GLU A 743 16.26 8.33 34.94
C GLU A 743 17.40 7.32 34.78
N PRO A 744 17.18 6.08 34.28
CA PRO A 744 18.28 5.18 33.90
C PRO A 744 19.29 5.84 32.94
N ILE A 745 18.82 6.52 31.90
CA ILE A 745 19.69 7.26 30.97
C ILE A 745 20.39 8.40 31.70
N ARG A 746 19.68 9.18 32.54
CA ARG A 746 20.28 10.29 33.29
C ARG A 746 21.43 9.80 34.17
N LYS A 747 21.22 8.72 34.94
CA LYS A 747 22.25 8.11 35.80
C LYS A 747 23.46 7.68 34.99
N TRP A 748 23.23 7.01 33.85
CA TRP A 748 24.30 6.60 32.93
C TRP A 748 25.20 7.78 32.53
N PHE A 749 24.61 8.92 32.14
CA PHE A 749 25.39 10.11 31.77
C PHE A 749 26.14 10.74 32.96
N MET A 750 25.53 10.76 34.15
CA MET A 750 26.22 11.27 35.35
C MET A 750 27.45 10.43 35.71
N GLU A 751 27.38 9.11 35.49
CA GLU A 751 28.44 8.16 35.79
C GLU A 751 29.54 8.17 34.72
N HIS A 752 29.18 8.10 33.44
CA HIS A 752 30.12 7.77 32.35
C HIS A 752 30.51 8.95 31.45
N ARG A 753 29.75 10.05 31.45
CA ARG A 753 29.93 11.17 30.51
C ARG A 753 29.65 12.53 31.15
N LYS A 754 30.48 12.92 32.12
CA LYS A 754 30.41 14.20 32.86
C LYS A 754 30.49 15.46 32.00
N ASN A 755 31.03 15.36 30.78
CA ASN A 755 31.13 16.49 29.84
C ASN A 755 29.77 16.91 29.26
N ILE A 756 28.74 16.06 29.36
CA ILE A 756 27.37 16.37 28.94
C ILE A 756 26.54 16.67 30.19
N THR A 757 26.23 17.95 30.43
CA THR A 757 25.46 18.38 31.61
C THR A 757 24.01 17.92 31.52
N VAL A 758 23.66 16.84 32.23
CA VAL A 758 22.28 16.30 32.31
C VAL A 758 21.57 16.58 33.63
N ALA A 759 22.30 16.98 34.68
CA ALA A 759 21.75 17.15 36.03
C ALA A 759 20.62 18.19 36.09
N GLU A 760 20.80 19.32 35.41
CA GLU A 760 19.83 20.43 35.39
C GLU A 760 18.69 20.24 34.39
N LEU A 761 18.75 19.20 33.56
CA LEU A 761 17.71 18.95 32.55
C LEU A 761 16.45 18.40 33.22
N LYS A 762 15.31 19.06 32.97
CA LYS A 762 13.99 18.55 33.34
C LYS A 762 13.73 17.21 32.66
N ARG A 763 13.00 16.30 33.33
CA ARG A 763 12.58 14.99 32.77
C ARG A 763 11.90 15.14 31.42
N VAL A 764 11.03 16.15 31.29
CA VAL A 764 10.33 16.49 30.05
C VAL A 764 11.34 16.86 28.96
N GLY A 765 11.47 15.98 27.98
CA GLY A 765 12.33 16.18 26.82
C GLY A 765 13.83 15.92 27.07
N LEU A 766 14.22 15.32 28.20
CA LEU A 766 15.61 14.99 28.51
C LEU A 766 16.23 14.13 27.41
N VAL A 767 15.67 12.95 27.16
CA VAL A 767 16.19 12.01 26.14
C VAL A 767 16.25 12.68 24.77
N ALA A 768 15.24 13.49 24.44
CA ALA A 768 15.19 14.18 23.15
C ALA A 768 16.30 15.23 22.96
N LYS A 769 16.88 15.76 24.04
CA LYS A 769 18.02 16.68 24.01
C LYS A 769 19.35 15.92 24.07
N VAL A 770 19.43 14.86 24.86
CA VAL A 770 20.69 14.17 25.13
C VAL A 770 21.14 13.30 23.96
N ILE A 771 20.24 12.64 23.23
CA ILE A 771 20.60 11.83 22.03
C ILE A 771 21.49 12.61 21.05
N PRO A 772 21.10 13.79 20.53
CA PRO A 772 21.92 14.52 19.57
C PRO A 772 23.22 15.07 20.18
N LEU A 773 23.24 15.43 21.47
CA LEU A 773 24.45 15.87 22.15
C LEU A 773 25.45 14.73 22.29
N PHE A 774 25.00 13.57 22.76
CA PHE A 774 25.80 12.36 22.84
C PHE A 774 26.34 11.95 21.47
N PHE A 775 25.49 11.97 20.44
CA PHE A 775 25.90 11.61 19.09
C PHE A 775 26.98 12.55 18.54
N SER A 776 26.82 13.85 18.75
CA SER A 776 27.81 14.85 18.34
C SER A 776 29.12 14.72 19.12
N GLU A 777 29.06 14.43 20.41
CA GLU A 777 30.27 14.42 21.26
C GLU A 777 31.05 13.11 21.11
N GLU A 778 30.36 11.97 21.12
CA GLU A 778 30.97 10.63 21.08
C GLU A 778 31.42 10.25 19.66
N TYR A 779 30.56 10.46 18.66
CA TYR A 779 30.81 10.01 17.29
C TYR A 779 31.35 11.11 16.38
N LYS A 780 31.44 12.37 16.86
CA LYS A 780 31.79 13.55 16.05
C LYS A 780 30.95 13.64 14.76
N ASP A 781 29.68 13.27 14.88
CA ASP A 781 28.73 13.09 13.79
C ASP A 781 27.48 13.96 14.00
N SER A 782 26.65 14.11 12.96
CA SER A 782 25.40 14.84 12.99
C SER A 782 24.34 14.17 12.13
N VAL A 783 23.09 14.63 12.23
CA VAL A 783 22.02 14.18 11.35
C VAL A 783 22.31 14.52 9.88
N GLN A 784 21.52 13.94 8.98
CA GLN A 784 21.63 14.10 7.54
C GLN A 784 21.50 15.58 7.11
N PRO A 785 22.17 16.00 6.01
CA PRO A 785 22.23 17.41 5.60
C PRO A 785 20.87 18.06 5.33
N PHE A 786 19.87 17.28 4.89
CA PHE A 786 18.56 17.82 4.52
C PHE A 786 17.75 18.38 5.70
N TYR A 787 18.12 18.06 6.94
CA TYR A 787 17.52 18.70 8.12
C TYR A 787 17.91 20.17 8.28
N ASN A 788 18.91 20.64 7.54
CA ASN A 788 19.38 22.03 7.54
C ASN A 788 18.72 22.88 6.45
N TYR A 789 17.88 22.30 5.60
CA TYR A 789 17.15 23.07 4.57
C TYR A 789 16.14 24.04 5.20
N LEU A 790 15.83 25.10 4.44
CA LEU A 790 14.77 26.04 4.80
C LEU A 790 13.42 25.32 4.66
N PHE A 791 12.52 25.54 5.62
CA PHE A 791 11.19 24.95 5.55
C PHE A 791 10.12 25.99 5.92
N ASN A 792 8.94 25.81 5.33
CA ASN A 792 7.77 26.65 5.53
C ASN A 792 7.23 26.52 6.97
N VAL A 793 7.15 27.64 7.69
CA VAL A 793 6.53 27.72 9.04
C VAL A 793 5.06 28.13 9.03
N GLY A 794 4.54 28.59 7.88
CA GLY A 794 3.15 29.02 7.69
C GLY A 794 2.24 27.93 7.14
N ASN A 795 1.20 28.34 6.40
CA ASN A 795 0.22 27.42 5.81
C ASN A 795 0.84 26.54 4.71
N ILE A 796 0.72 25.22 4.83
CA ILE A 796 1.26 24.24 3.86
C ILE A 796 0.54 24.35 2.50
N ASN A 797 -0.76 24.68 2.52
CA ASN A 797 -1.58 24.70 1.31
C ASN A 797 -1.42 25.98 0.50
N LYS A 798 -0.91 27.06 1.13
CA LYS A 798 -0.65 28.36 0.51
C LYS A 798 0.72 28.86 1.00
N PRO A 799 1.81 28.23 0.56
CA PRO A 799 3.15 28.61 1.01
C PRO A 799 3.51 30.00 0.46
N ASP A 800 4.01 30.87 1.33
CA ASP A 800 4.63 32.16 0.98
C ASP A 800 6.14 32.00 1.08
N GLU A 801 6.89 32.50 0.11
CA GLU A 801 8.36 32.47 0.10
C GLU A 801 8.97 33.06 1.38
N LYS A 802 8.34 34.08 1.97
CA LYS A 802 8.77 34.71 3.23
C LYS A 802 8.71 33.79 4.43
N ASN A 803 7.94 32.70 4.35
CA ASN A 803 7.75 31.76 5.45
C ASN A 803 8.76 30.60 5.42
N PHE A 804 9.63 30.51 4.41
CA PHE A 804 10.70 29.52 4.38
C PHE A 804 11.91 30.05 5.16
N LEU A 805 12.01 29.64 6.41
CA LEU A 805 12.98 30.21 7.34
C LEU A 805 14.12 29.23 7.64
N ASN A 806 15.31 29.78 7.87
CA ASN A 806 16.48 29.05 8.36
C ASN A 806 16.39 28.80 9.88
N CYS A 807 17.36 28.06 10.45
CA CYS A 807 17.31 27.68 11.87
C CYS A 807 17.35 28.87 12.84
N GLU A 808 18.10 29.93 12.53
CA GLU A 808 18.27 31.10 13.40
C GLU A 808 17.01 31.97 13.38
N GLU A 809 16.52 32.30 12.18
CA GLU A 809 15.27 33.04 11.97
C GLU A 809 14.08 32.35 12.66
N ARG A 810 14.00 31.01 12.55
CA ARG A 810 12.97 30.22 13.23
C ARG A 810 13.04 30.35 14.75
N ARG A 811 14.24 30.35 15.34
CA ARG A 811 14.40 30.47 16.80
C ARG A 811 13.95 31.83 17.30
N GLU A 812 14.30 32.89 16.58
CA GLU A 812 13.90 34.26 16.92
C GLU A 812 12.38 34.42 16.82
N LEU A 813 11.78 34.01 15.70
CA LEU A 813 10.33 34.09 15.49
C LEU A 813 9.56 33.24 16.51
N LEU A 814 10.06 32.03 16.82
CA LEU A 814 9.45 31.15 17.82
C LEU A 814 9.43 31.82 19.20
N ARG A 815 10.51 32.51 19.58
CA ARG A 815 10.58 33.24 20.86
C ARG A 815 9.56 34.37 20.90
N LYS A 816 9.53 35.21 19.86
CA LYS A 816 8.59 36.31 19.72
C LYS A 816 7.13 35.84 19.81
N LYS A 817 6.78 34.80 19.05
CA LYS A 817 5.43 34.22 19.02
C LYS A 817 5.02 33.58 20.35
N LYS A 818 5.95 32.91 21.05
CA LYS A 818 5.68 32.39 22.40
C LYS A 818 5.35 33.50 23.39
N ASP A 819 6.09 34.61 23.35
CA ASP A 819 5.86 35.74 24.25
C ASP A 819 4.56 36.48 23.90
N GLU A 820 4.21 36.57 22.62
CA GLU A 820 2.93 37.10 22.11
C GLU A 820 1.74 36.27 22.62
N PHE A 821 1.72 34.96 22.33
CA PHE A 821 0.58 34.10 22.64
C PHE A 821 0.46 33.69 24.10
N LYS A 822 1.52 33.85 24.90
CA LYS A 822 1.45 33.63 26.35
C LYS A 822 0.48 34.61 27.04
N LYS A 823 0.24 35.77 26.43
CA LYS A 823 -0.66 36.81 26.95
C LYS A 823 -2.13 36.60 26.58
N MET A 824 -2.42 35.69 25.65
CA MET A 824 -3.79 35.39 25.20
C MET A 824 -4.47 34.37 26.10
N THR A 825 -5.78 34.54 26.28
CA THR A 825 -6.69 33.56 26.88
C THR A 825 -6.88 32.35 25.97
N ASP A 826 -7.40 31.25 26.51
CA ASP A 826 -7.58 30.02 25.72
C ASP A 826 -8.68 30.17 24.65
N LYS A 827 -9.73 30.96 24.92
CA LYS A 827 -10.77 31.29 23.93
C LYS A 827 -10.20 32.10 22.76
N GLU A 828 -9.38 33.12 23.05
CA GLU A 828 -8.72 33.92 22.01
C GLU A 828 -7.77 33.07 21.15
N LYS A 829 -7.10 32.09 21.74
CA LYS A 829 -6.23 31.15 21.01
C LYS A 829 -7.01 30.26 20.06
N GLU A 830 -8.18 29.78 20.45
CA GLU A 830 -9.02 28.89 19.63
C GLU A 830 -9.54 29.59 18.36
N GLU A 831 -9.82 30.89 18.44
CA GLU A 831 -10.37 31.68 17.33
C GLU A 831 -9.29 32.38 16.49
N ASN A 832 -8.05 32.51 16.99
CA ASN A 832 -6.98 33.27 16.32
C ASN A 832 -6.23 32.44 15.26
N PRO A 833 -6.32 32.80 13.95
CA PRO A 833 -5.65 32.06 12.87
C PRO A 833 -4.12 31.98 13.02
N SER A 834 -3.49 33.06 13.49
CA SER A 834 -2.03 33.14 13.70
C SER A 834 -1.57 32.19 14.81
N TYR A 835 -2.39 31.99 15.86
CA TYR A 835 -2.10 30.98 16.89
C TYR A 835 -2.25 29.57 16.35
N LEU A 836 -3.30 29.29 15.56
CA LEU A 836 -3.51 27.96 14.96
C LEU A 836 -2.37 27.57 14.01
N GLU A 837 -1.88 28.52 13.20
CA GLU A 837 -0.69 28.33 12.36
C GLU A 837 0.56 28.06 13.20
N PHE A 838 0.79 28.84 14.26
CA PHE A 838 1.89 28.64 15.19
C PHE A 838 1.82 27.30 15.92
N GLN A 839 0.62 26.86 16.33
CA GLN A 839 0.39 25.57 16.97
C GLN A 839 0.72 24.42 16.01
N SER A 840 0.32 24.55 14.75
CA SER A 840 0.67 23.61 13.67
C SER A 840 2.20 23.53 13.47
N TRP A 841 2.89 24.66 13.42
CA TRP A 841 4.35 24.71 13.33
C TRP A 841 5.03 24.07 14.56
N ASN A 842 4.59 24.40 15.77
CA ASN A 842 5.17 23.84 17.00
C ASN A 842 4.94 22.31 17.10
N LYS A 843 3.80 21.81 16.62
CA LYS A 843 3.54 20.37 16.48
C LYS A 843 4.52 19.73 15.48
N PHE A 844 4.74 20.37 14.35
CA PHE A 844 5.71 19.93 13.35
C PHE A 844 7.14 19.88 13.89
N GLU A 845 7.61 20.90 14.61
CA GLU A 845 8.94 20.91 15.24
C GLU A 845 9.13 19.76 16.25
N ARG A 846 8.07 19.42 17.00
CA ARG A 846 8.08 18.28 17.92
C ARG A 846 8.20 16.96 17.17
N GLU A 847 7.44 16.79 16.10
CA GLU A 847 7.50 15.61 15.23
C GLU A 847 8.88 15.48 14.58
N LEU A 848 9.39 16.56 13.99
CA LEU A 848 10.68 16.59 13.31
C LEU A 848 11.83 16.23 14.26
N ARG A 849 11.78 16.72 15.52
CA ARG A 849 12.78 16.36 16.54
C ARG A 849 12.73 14.88 16.91
N LEU A 850 11.54 14.29 17.01
CA LEU A 850 11.39 12.86 17.26
C LEU A 850 12.04 12.07 16.12
N VAL A 851 11.71 12.40 14.87
CA VAL A 851 12.23 11.71 13.69
C VAL A 851 13.75 11.84 13.59
N ARG A 852 14.31 13.03 13.84
CA ARG A 852 15.77 13.24 13.88
C ARG A 852 16.47 12.33 14.89
N ASN A 853 15.89 12.17 16.08
CA ASN A 853 16.48 11.31 17.10
C ASN A 853 16.31 9.83 16.77
N GLN A 854 15.20 9.45 16.14
CA GLN A 854 15.00 8.10 15.60
C GLN A 854 16.02 7.78 14.50
N ASP A 855 16.36 8.74 13.64
CA ASP A 855 17.39 8.59 12.62
C ASP A 855 18.77 8.36 13.22
N ILE A 856 19.14 9.12 14.26
CA ILE A 856 20.39 8.90 15.01
C ILE A 856 20.42 7.48 15.58
N VAL A 857 19.38 7.06 16.28
CA VAL A 857 19.37 5.72 16.88
C VAL A 857 19.35 4.62 15.82
N THR A 858 18.62 4.80 14.73
CA THR A 858 18.63 3.87 13.57
C THR A 858 20.04 3.76 12.98
N TRP A 859 20.76 4.88 12.86
CA TRP A 859 22.14 4.89 12.39
C TRP A 859 23.07 4.11 13.33
N LEU A 860 22.92 4.28 14.65
CA LEU A 860 23.69 3.50 15.63
C LEU A 860 23.42 1.99 15.50
N LEU A 861 22.17 1.59 15.23
CA LEU A 861 21.84 0.18 14.95
C LEU A 861 22.48 -0.33 13.65
N CYS A 862 22.48 0.50 12.60
CA CYS A 862 23.21 0.17 11.37
C CYS A 862 24.69 -0.09 11.66
N MET A 863 25.33 0.79 12.42
CA MET A 863 26.75 0.67 12.78
C MET A 863 27.04 -0.59 13.60
N GLU A 864 26.16 -0.98 14.53
CA GLU A 864 26.31 -2.23 15.29
C GLU A 864 26.28 -3.46 14.36
N LEU A 865 25.32 -3.51 13.42
CA LEU A 865 25.24 -4.61 12.43
C LEU A 865 26.42 -4.62 11.47
N PHE A 866 26.93 -3.44 11.08
CA PHE A 866 28.13 -3.33 10.25
C PHE A 866 29.35 -3.90 10.96
N ASN A 867 29.57 -3.52 12.22
CA ASN A 867 30.73 -3.97 13.00
C ASN A 867 30.69 -5.48 13.29
N LYS A 868 29.51 -6.03 13.58
CA LYS A 868 29.33 -7.48 13.83
C LYS A 868 29.66 -8.36 12.63
N LYS A 869 29.44 -7.89 11.40
CA LYS A 869 29.50 -8.75 10.21
C LYS A 869 30.89 -9.12 9.72
N LYS A 870 31.99 -8.59 10.31
CA LYS A 870 33.39 -8.83 9.87
C LYS A 870 33.48 -9.12 8.36
N ILE A 871 32.93 -8.23 7.52
CA ILE A 871 33.04 -8.40 6.07
C ILE A 871 34.51 -8.11 5.76
N LYS A 872 35.33 -9.15 5.65
CA LYS A 872 36.77 -9.06 5.35
C LYS A 872 37.08 -8.31 4.05
N GLU A 873 36.07 -8.11 3.19
CA GLU A 873 36.17 -7.37 1.93
C GLU A 873 35.77 -5.88 2.04
N LEU A 874 35.24 -5.44 3.18
CA LEU A 874 34.94 -4.03 3.45
C LEU A 874 36.10 -3.44 4.25
N ASN A 875 37.14 -3.01 3.55
CA ASN A 875 38.20 -2.15 4.11
C ASN A 875 37.59 -0.74 4.29
N VAL A 876 37.15 -0.37 5.50
CA VAL A 876 36.32 0.83 5.71
C VAL A 876 37.07 1.94 6.47
N GLU A 877 37.21 3.11 5.83
CA GLU A 877 37.33 4.41 6.53
C GLU A 877 36.02 4.77 7.25
N LYS A 878 36.10 5.42 8.42
CA LYS A 878 34.95 5.84 9.25
C LYS A 878 33.79 6.44 8.42
N ILE A 879 32.57 5.89 8.58
CA ILE A 879 31.32 6.35 7.94
C ILE A 879 30.51 7.19 8.94
N TYR A 880 29.79 8.20 8.45
CA TYR A 880 29.02 9.14 9.26
C TYR A 880 27.60 9.36 8.71
N LEU A 881 26.61 9.56 9.59
CA LEU A 881 25.23 9.87 9.25
C LEU A 881 25.11 11.18 8.47
N LYS A 882 25.92 12.19 8.80
CA LYS A 882 25.99 13.46 8.07
C LYS A 882 26.42 13.30 6.60
N ASN A 883 26.99 12.15 6.23
CA ASN A 883 27.37 11.85 4.85
C ASN A 883 26.27 11.12 4.05
N ILE A 884 25.14 10.76 4.68
CA ILE A 884 23.99 10.19 3.96
C ILE A 884 23.23 11.33 3.27
N ASN A 885 23.38 11.41 1.95
CA ASN A 885 22.70 12.40 1.11
C ASN A 885 22.20 11.78 -0.21
N THR A 886 21.18 12.39 -0.81
CA THR A 886 20.57 12.00 -2.09
C THR A 886 21.40 12.40 -3.31
N ASN A 887 22.27 13.41 -3.20
CA ASN A 887 23.22 13.80 -4.25
C ASN A 887 24.30 12.71 -4.44
N THR A 888 23.98 11.70 -5.24
CA THR A 888 24.90 10.60 -5.61
C THR A 888 25.75 10.90 -6.84
N THR A 889 25.49 12.01 -7.54
CA THR A 889 26.14 12.41 -8.80
C THR A 889 27.44 13.18 -8.62
N LYS A 890 27.64 13.87 -7.50
CA LYS A 890 28.92 14.53 -7.22
C LYS A 890 29.85 13.56 -6.48
N LYS A 891 30.83 13.00 -7.20
CA LYS A 891 32.14 12.77 -6.58
C LYS A 891 32.68 14.15 -6.21
N GLU A 892 32.31 14.68 -5.05
CA GLU A 892 32.88 15.94 -4.57
C GLU A 892 34.37 15.67 -4.28
N LYS A 893 35.22 16.01 -5.26
CA LYS A 893 36.66 16.09 -5.08
C LYS A 893 36.92 17.39 -4.34
N ASN A 894 37.41 17.32 -3.11
CA ASN A 894 38.05 18.47 -2.49
C ASN A 894 39.49 18.52 -3.02
N THR A 895 39.82 19.57 -3.76
CA THR A 895 41.20 19.96 -4.10
C THR A 895 41.62 21.09 -3.16
N GLU A 896 42.75 20.92 -2.47
CA GLU A 896 43.50 22.04 -1.90
C GLU A 896 44.75 22.23 -2.77
N GLU A 897 44.92 23.43 -3.33
CA GLU A 897 46.19 23.83 -3.92
C GLU A 897 47.17 24.17 -2.80
N LYS A 898 48.20 23.34 -2.63
CA LYS A 898 49.44 23.74 -1.96
C LYS A 898 50.59 23.46 -2.91
N ASN A 899 51.35 24.51 -3.24
CA ASN A 899 52.54 24.48 -4.08
C ASN A 899 52.31 24.01 -5.54
N GLY A 900 51.17 24.33 -6.16
CA GLY A 900 50.95 24.09 -7.59
C GLY A 900 50.71 22.62 -7.98
N GLU A 901 50.58 21.70 -7.02
CA GLU A 901 50.17 20.32 -7.27
C GLU A 901 48.77 20.05 -6.68
N GLU A 902 47.81 19.69 -7.54
CA GLU A 902 46.50 19.19 -7.12
C GLU A 902 46.65 17.86 -6.38
N LYS A 903 46.58 17.87 -5.05
CA LYS A 903 46.51 16.64 -4.25
C LYS A 903 45.04 16.32 -3.95
N ILE A 904 44.55 15.18 -4.44
CA ILE A 904 43.21 14.65 -4.13
C ILE A 904 43.24 14.09 -2.70
N ILE A 905 42.59 14.76 -1.73
CA ILE A 905 42.78 14.43 -0.30
C ILE A 905 41.75 13.43 0.27
N LYS A 906 40.51 13.30 -0.24
CA LYS A 906 39.57 12.22 0.19
C LYS A 906 38.26 12.21 -0.60
N GLU A 907 37.78 11.02 -0.97
CA GLU A 907 36.40 10.81 -1.45
C GLU A 907 35.42 10.87 -0.27
N LYS A 908 34.35 11.69 -0.32
CA LYS A 908 33.25 11.56 0.63
C LYS A 908 32.57 10.19 0.41
N ASN A 909 32.91 9.22 1.26
CA ASN A 909 32.38 7.85 1.23
C ASN A 909 30.88 7.81 1.56
N ASN A 910 30.02 8.13 0.59
CA ASN A 910 28.58 7.90 0.71
C ASN A 910 28.31 6.39 0.67
N ILE A 911 27.79 5.84 1.77
CA ILE A 911 27.47 4.42 1.92
C ILE A 911 26.51 3.89 0.84
N LEU A 912 25.72 4.76 0.22
CA LEU A 912 24.70 4.45 -0.78
C LEU A 912 25.28 4.22 -2.18
N ASN A 913 26.49 4.73 -2.45
CA ASN A 913 27.24 4.43 -3.66
C ASN A 913 27.98 3.08 -3.56
N ARG A 914 27.94 2.42 -2.40
CA ARG A 914 28.53 1.10 -2.23
C ARG A 914 27.66 0.05 -2.90
N ILE A 915 28.34 -0.89 -3.53
CA ILE A 915 27.78 -1.97 -4.30
C ILE A 915 27.75 -3.21 -3.42
N MET A 916 26.61 -3.88 -3.33
CA MET A 916 26.51 -5.22 -2.73
C MET A 916 26.00 -6.21 -3.77
N PRO A 917 26.63 -7.39 -3.90
CA PRO A 917 26.09 -8.45 -4.75
C PRO A 917 24.78 -8.97 -4.16
N MET A 918 23.74 -9.07 -4.98
CA MET A 918 22.43 -9.59 -4.59
C MET A 918 22.02 -10.76 -5.47
N ARG A 919 21.32 -11.75 -4.90
CA ARG A 919 20.79 -12.90 -5.63
C ARG A 919 19.28 -13.05 -5.43
N LEU A 920 18.55 -13.29 -6.50
CA LEU A 920 17.10 -13.47 -6.52
C LEU A 920 16.73 -14.86 -7.07
N PRO A 921 16.02 -15.71 -6.31
CA PRO A 921 15.57 -17.01 -6.80
C PRO A 921 14.24 -16.92 -7.55
N ILE A 922 14.19 -17.41 -8.79
CA ILE A 922 12.98 -17.51 -9.62
C ILE A 922 12.57 -18.97 -9.78
N LYS A 923 11.34 -19.30 -9.36
CA LYS A 923 10.79 -20.66 -9.46
C LYS A 923 10.10 -20.86 -10.80
N VAL A 924 10.46 -21.92 -11.52
CA VAL A 924 9.85 -22.30 -12.80
C VAL A 924 8.84 -23.43 -12.54
N TYR A 925 7.60 -23.26 -13.03
CA TYR A 925 6.50 -24.23 -12.88
C TYR A 925 6.16 -24.86 -14.24
N GLY A 926 5.86 -26.16 -14.26
CA GLY A 926 5.45 -26.87 -15.47
C GLY A 926 4.01 -26.55 -15.91
N ARG A 927 3.66 -26.85 -17.18
CA ARG A 927 2.29 -26.72 -17.70
C ARG A 927 1.35 -27.70 -16.97
N GLU A 928 0.20 -27.21 -16.53
CA GLU A 928 -0.87 -28.02 -15.97
C GLU A 928 -1.46 -28.91 -17.08
N ASN A 929 -1.36 -30.24 -16.94
CA ASN A 929 -2.23 -31.14 -17.70
C ASN A 929 -3.63 -31.02 -17.08
N PHE A 930 -4.55 -30.34 -17.74
CA PHE A 930 -5.97 -30.35 -17.38
C PHE A 930 -6.50 -31.79 -17.50
N SER A 931 -6.54 -32.52 -16.38
CA SER A 931 -7.36 -33.73 -16.30
C SER A 931 -8.83 -33.30 -16.37
N LYS A 932 -9.61 -33.92 -17.26
CA LYS A 932 -11.06 -33.70 -17.43
C LYS A 932 -11.90 -33.92 -16.15
N ASN A 933 -11.30 -34.37 -15.03
CA ASN A 933 -12.01 -34.59 -13.76
C ASN A 933 -11.89 -33.38 -12.81
N LYS A 934 -12.91 -32.52 -12.85
CA LYS A 934 -13.11 -31.25 -12.09
C LYS A 934 -13.08 -31.31 -10.54
N LYS A 935 -12.41 -32.26 -9.87
CA LYS A 935 -12.54 -32.42 -8.40
C LYS A 935 -11.26 -32.58 -7.55
N LYS A 936 -10.03 -32.54 -8.11
CA LYS A 936 -8.80 -32.58 -7.28
C LYS A 936 -7.96 -31.32 -7.45
N LYS A 937 -7.69 -30.61 -6.35
CA LYS A 937 -6.71 -29.51 -6.25
C LYS A 937 -5.37 -29.99 -6.83
N ILE A 938 -4.97 -29.41 -7.96
CA ILE A 938 -3.71 -29.72 -8.63
C ILE A 938 -2.58 -29.01 -7.86
N ARG A 939 -1.61 -29.77 -7.33
CA ARG A 939 -0.35 -29.22 -6.82
C ARG A 939 0.47 -28.77 -8.03
N ARG A 940 0.82 -27.49 -8.12
CA ARG A 940 1.83 -26.99 -9.07
C ARG A 940 3.18 -27.60 -8.70
N ASN A 941 3.64 -28.61 -9.43
CA ASN A 941 4.98 -29.15 -9.24
C ASN A 941 6.00 -28.15 -9.80
N THR A 942 6.89 -27.66 -8.94
CA THR A 942 8.02 -26.81 -9.34
C THR A 942 9.03 -27.66 -10.11
N PHE A 943 9.47 -27.21 -11.30
CA PHE A 943 10.42 -27.92 -12.15
C PHE A 943 11.86 -27.73 -11.66
N PHE A 944 12.28 -26.47 -11.46
CA PHE A 944 13.58 -26.08 -10.90
C PHE A 944 13.56 -24.60 -10.50
N THR A 945 14.65 -24.11 -9.91
CA THR A 945 14.83 -22.69 -9.54
C THR A 945 16.04 -22.15 -10.29
N VAL A 946 15.93 -20.95 -10.86
CA VAL A 946 17.02 -20.19 -11.50
C VAL A 946 17.36 -19.00 -10.63
N TYR A 947 18.64 -18.63 -10.51
CA TYR A 947 19.08 -17.49 -9.71
C TYR A 947 19.53 -16.36 -10.61
N ILE A 948 18.96 -15.17 -10.41
CA ILE A 948 19.45 -13.92 -11.00
C ILE A 948 20.43 -13.30 -10.01
N GLU A 949 21.56 -12.78 -10.47
CA GLU A 949 22.53 -12.05 -9.66
C GLU A 949 22.69 -10.62 -10.19
N GLU A 950 22.81 -9.66 -9.29
CA GLU A 950 23.31 -8.34 -9.63
C GLU A 950 24.52 -8.03 -8.76
N LYS A 951 25.70 -7.94 -9.39
CA LYS A 951 26.98 -7.68 -8.71
C LYS A 951 27.21 -6.19 -8.43
N GLY A 952 26.36 -5.32 -8.98
CA GLY A 952 26.56 -3.86 -9.15
C GLY A 952 25.49 -2.97 -8.53
N THR A 953 24.57 -3.48 -7.70
CA THR A 953 23.42 -2.69 -7.24
C THR A 953 23.83 -1.67 -6.19
N LYS A 954 23.73 -0.38 -6.52
CA LYS A 954 23.68 0.68 -5.51
C LYS A 954 22.52 0.40 -4.56
N LEU A 955 22.68 0.65 -3.27
CA LEU A 955 21.64 0.39 -2.25
C LEU A 955 20.26 0.96 -2.62
N LEU A 956 20.24 2.09 -3.32
CA LEU A 956 19.03 2.77 -3.81
C LEU A 956 18.23 2.01 -4.89
N LYS A 957 18.84 1.08 -5.63
CA LYS A 957 18.23 0.43 -6.81
C LYS A 957 17.71 -1.00 -6.54
N GLN A 958 17.59 -1.37 -5.28
CA GLN A 958 17.24 -2.74 -4.88
C GLN A 958 15.77 -3.11 -5.13
N GLY A 959 14.85 -2.13 -5.08
CA GLY A 959 13.43 -2.33 -5.40
C GLY A 959 13.24 -2.91 -6.80
N ASN A 960 13.91 -2.30 -7.78
CA ASN A 960 13.96 -2.74 -9.17
C ASN A 960 14.39 -4.21 -9.32
N PHE A 961 15.34 -4.67 -8.50
CA PHE A 961 15.80 -6.06 -8.58
C PHE A 961 14.73 -7.06 -8.14
N LYS A 962 13.96 -6.76 -7.08
CA LYS A 962 12.87 -7.66 -6.62
C LYS A 962 11.65 -7.64 -7.54
N ALA A 963 11.39 -6.55 -8.24
CA ALA A 963 10.26 -6.46 -9.18
C ALA A 963 10.30 -7.58 -10.23
N LEU A 964 11.51 -8.01 -10.64
CA LEU A 964 11.70 -9.13 -11.57
C LEU A 964 11.06 -10.45 -11.09
N GLU A 965 10.92 -10.70 -9.78
CA GLU A 965 10.25 -11.92 -9.29
C GLU A 965 8.79 -12.01 -9.77
N ARG A 966 8.18 -10.86 -10.08
CA ARG A 966 6.79 -10.76 -10.53
C ARG A 966 6.63 -10.85 -12.05
N ASP A 967 7.72 -10.76 -12.82
CA ASP A 967 7.63 -10.77 -14.27
C ASP A 967 7.26 -12.18 -14.77
N ARG A 968 6.06 -12.28 -15.34
CA ARG A 968 5.46 -13.54 -15.77
C ARG A 968 6.18 -14.16 -16.96
N ARG A 969 6.89 -13.35 -17.75
CA ARG A 969 7.68 -13.80 -18.90
C ARG A 969 8.81 -14.72 -18.45
N LEU A 970 9.37 -14.50 -17.26
CA LEU A 970 10.48 -15.29 -16.74
C LEU A 970 10.15 -16.78 -16.58
N GLY A 971 8.90 -17.12 -16.25
CA GLY A 971 8.49 -18.52 -16.12
C GLY A 971 8.65 -19.30 -17.44
N GLY A 972 8.20 -18.72 -18.55
CA GLY A 972 8.37 -19.30 -19.89
C GLY A 972 9.80 -19.18 -20.40
N LEU A 973 10.43 -18.01 -20.23
CA LEU A 973 11.81 -17.76 -20.65
C LEU A 973 12.78 -18.76 -20.00
N PHE A 974 12.68 -18.95 -18.68
CA PHE A 974 13.56 -19.86 -17.96
C PHE A 974 13.25 -21.34 -18.20
N SER A 975 12.14 -21.68 -18.87
CA SER A 975 11.96 -23.04 -19.41
C SER A 975 12.95 -23.37 -20.55
N PHE A 976 13.55 -22.34 -21.16
CA PHE A 976 14.65 -22.47 -22.14
C PHE A 976 16.04 -22.39 -21.51
N VAL A 977 16.16 -22.39 -20.17
CA VAL A 977 17.46 -22.48 -19.48
C VAL A 977 17.78 -23.95 -19.20
N LYS A 978 18.99 -24.38 -19.57
CA LYS A 978 19.49 -25.72 -19.30
C LYS A 978 20.24 -25.74 -17.96
N THR A 979 19.77 -26.58 -17.04
CA THR A 979 20.44 -26.85 -15.75
C THR A 979 20.44 -28.35 -15.46
N HIS A 980 21.56 -28.88 -15.01
CA HIS A 980 21.78 -30.30 -14.68
C HIS A 980 21.54 -30.59 -13.19
N SER A 981 21.54 -29.58 -12.31
CA SER A 981 21.18 -29.74 -10.90
C SER A 981 20.82 -28.42 -10.18
N LYS A 982 20.14 -28.52 -9.03
CA LYS A 982 19.88 -27.36 -8.15
C LYS A 982 21.15 -26.71 -7.61
N ALA A 983 22.23 -27.49 -7.47
CA ALA A 983 23.54 -27.00 -7.04
C ALA A 983 24.18 -26.13 -8.13
N GLU A 984 24.15 -26.58 -9.40
CA GLU A 984 24.66 -25.84 -10.55
C GLU A 984 23.93 -24.51 -10.75
N SER A 985 22.61 -24.48 -10.58
CA SER A 985 21.83 -23.23 -10.66
C SER A 985 22.19 -22.21 -9.57
N LYS A 986 22.60 -22.69 -8.38
CA LYS A 986 23.06 -21.81 -7.29
C LYS A 986 24.47 -21.26 -7.52
N SER A 987 25.35 -22.04 -8.17
CA SER A 987 26.72 -21.64 -8.46
C SER A 987 26.82 -20.77 -9.72
N ASN A 988 25.96 -21.01 -10.71
CA ASN A 988 25.97 -20.34 -12.00
C ASN A 988 24.70 -19.48 -12.16
N THR A 989 24.78 -18.22 -11.77
CA THR A 989 23.67 -17.25 -11.80
C THR A 989 23.60 -16.47 -13.11
N ILE A 990 22.41 -16.00 -13.49
CA ILE A 990 22.21 -15.12 -14.65
C ILE A 990 22.29 -13.65 -14.20
N SER A 991 23.01 -12.78 -14.90
CA SER A 991 23.05 -11.35 -14.52
C SER A 991 21.72 -10.63 -14.80
N LYS A 992 21.36 -9.66 -13.97
CA LYS A 992 20.16 -8.83 -14.17
C LYS A 992 20.17 -8.08 -15.50
N SER A 993 21.29 -7.47 -15.87
CA SER A 993 21.49 -6.75 -17.14
C SER A 993 21.10 -7.60 -18.33
N ARG A 994 21.51 -8.87 -18.33
CA ARG A 994 21.19 -9.84 -19.37
C ARG A 994 19.69 -10.16 -19.45
N VAL A 995 19.01 -10.25 -18.31
CA VAL A 995 17.55 -10.44 -18.27
C VAL A 995 16.82 -9.20 -18.80
N GLU A 996 17.19 -8.00 -18.34
CA GLU A 996 16.57 -6.75 -18.81
C GLU A 996 16.74 -6.54 -20.31
N TYR A 997 17.92 -6.85 -20.84
CA TYR A 997 18.17 -6.82 -22.29
C TYR A 997 17.25 -7.78 -23.04
N GLU A 998 17.14 -9.04 -22.61
CA GLU A 998 16.26 -10.04 -23.22
C GLU A 998 14.79 -9.60 -23.22
N LEU A 999 14.31 -9.01 -22.12
CA LEU A 999 12.95 -8.49 -22.02
C LEU A 999 12.71 -7.26 -22.92
N GLY A 1000 13.76 -6.47 -23.18
CA GLY A 1000 13.73 -5.39 -24.16
C GLY A 1000 13.65 -5.89 -25.61
N GLU A 1001 14.43 -6.92 -25.94
CA GLU A 1001 14.39 -7.57 -27.26
C GLU A 1001 13.06 -8.28 -27.50
N TYR A 1002 12.48 -8.89 -26.46
CA TYR A 1002 11.13 -9.48 -26.53
C TYR A 1002 10.09 -8.49 -27.04
N GLN A 1003 10.14 -7.23 -26.59
CA GLN A 1003 9.14 -6.22 -26.99
C GLN A 1003 9.26 -5.85 -28.47
N LYS A 1004 10.49 -5.79 -29.02
CA LYS A 1004 10.72 -5.59 -30.45
C LYS A 1004 10.26 -6.81 -31.24
N ALA A 1005 10.69 -8.00 -30.82
CA ALA A 1005 10.33 -9.28 -31.43
C ALA A 1005 8.80 -9.47 -31.48
N ARG A 1006 8.07 -9.03 -30.45
CA ARG A 1006 6.61 -9.10 -30.40
C ARG A 1006 5.95 -8.35 -31.55
N ILE A 1007 6.41 -7.14 -31.84
CA ILE A 1007 5.84 -6.29 -32.90
C ILE A 1007 6.14 -6.92 -34.27
N GLU A 1008 7.37 -7.40 -34.48
CA GLU A 1008 7.80 -8.06 -35.72
C GLU A 1008 7.05 -9.39 -35.96
N ILE A 1009 6.93 -10.24 -34.93
CA ILE A 1009 6.17 -11.49 -35.02
C ILE A 1009 4.71 -11.25 -35.38
N ILE A 1010 4.05 -10.26 -34.78
CA ILE A 1010 2.66 -9.93 -35.10
C ILE A 1010 2.54 -9.42 -36.55
N LYS A 1011 3.53 -8.64 -37.02
CA LYS A 1011 3.59 -8.19 -38.42
C LYS A 1011 3.64 -9.38 -39.38
N ASP A 1012 4.54 -10.33 -39.14
CA ASP A 1012 4.66 -11.53 -39.98
C ASP A 1012 3.37 -12.37 -39.95
N MET A 1013 2.74 -12.50 -38.77
CA MET A 1013 1.49 -13.24 -38.63
C MET A 1013 0.33 -12.59 -39.39
N LEU A 1014 0.24 -11.25 -39.40
CA LEU A 1014 -0.77 -10.53 -40.18
C LEU A 1014 -0.54 -10.69 -41.68
N ALA A 1015 0.72 -10.69 -42.13
CA ALA A 1015 1.06 -10.94 -43.54
C ALA A 1015 0.71 -12.38 -43.97
N LEU A 1016 0.88 -13.37 -43.08
CA LEU A 1016 0.42 -14.73 -43.33
C LEU A 1016 -1.10 -14.80 -43.43
N GLU A 1017 -1.83 -14.15 -42.51
CA GLU A 1017 -3.29 -14.08 -42.56
C GLU A 1017 -3.77 -13.47 -43.89
N GLU A 1018 -3.19 -12.34 -44.30
CA GLU A 1018 -3.49 -11.70 -45.59
C GLU A 1018 -3.33 -12.68 -46.76
N THR A 1019 -2.17 -13.31 -46.86
CA THR A 1019 -1.85 -14.26 -47.95
C THR A 1019 -2.87 -15.41 -48.00
N LEU A 1020 -3.20 -15.99 -46.85
CA LEU A 1020 -4.07 -17.16 -46.79
C LEU A 1020 -5.55 -16.81 -46.98
N ILE A 1021 -6.02 -15.71 -46.37
CA ILE A 1021 -7.42 -15.28 -46.44
C ILE A 1021 -7.77 -14.79 -47.84
N ASP A 1022 -6.89 -14.04 -48.50
CA ASP A 1022 -7.14 -13.54 -49.86
C ASP A 1022 -7.14 -14.68 -50.89
N LYS A 1023 -6.37 -15.76 -50.64
CA LYS A 1023 -6.37 -16.96 -51.49
C LYS A 1023 -7.56 -17.89 -51.22
N TYR A 1024 -7.97 -18.02 -49.96
CA TYR A 1024 -8.97 -18.99 -49.52
C TYR A 1024 -10.12 -18.34 -48.74
N ASN A 1025 -11.19 -17.97 -49.45
CA ASN A 1025 -12.40 -17.35 -48.88
C ASN A 1025 -13.15 -18.19 -47.83
N SER A 1026 -12.85 -19.49 -47.73
CA SER A 1026 -13.46 -20.42 -46.77
C SER A 1026 -12.77 -20.47 -45.41
N LEU A 1027 -11.60 -19.84 -45.27
CA LEU A 1027 -10.86 -19.84 -44.01
C LEU A 1027 -11.48 -18.90 -42.96
N ASP A 1028 -11.29 -19.25 -41.68
CA ASP A 1028 -11.72 -18.45 -40.54
C ASP A 1028 -10.89 -17.15 -40.46
N THR A 1029 -11.56 -16.00 -40.45
CA THR A 1029 -10.91 -14.69 -40.39
C THR A 1029 -10.75 -14.12 -38.98
N ASP A 1030 -11.37 -14.76 -37.98
CA ASP A 1030 -11.56 -14.23 -36.63
C ASP A 1030 -10.70 -14.99 -35.62
N ASN A 1031 -10.14 -16.14 -36.04
CA ASN A 1031 -9.30 -16.97 -35.21
C ASN A 1031 -8.16 -17.61 -36.00
N PHE A 1032 -6.93 -17.17 -35.72
CA PHE A 1032 -5.73 -17.68 -36.40
C PHE A 1032 -5.46 -19.18 -36.21
N HIS A 1033 -5.80 -19.73 -35.04
CA HIS A 1033 -5.67 -21.16 -34.82
C HIS A 1033 -6.62 -21.93 -35.75
N ASN A 1034 -7.88 -21.49 -35.83
CA ASN A 1034 -8.85 -22.08 -36.74
C ASN A 1034 -8.47 -21.85 -38.20
N MET A 1035 -7.94 -20.68 -38.54
CA MET A 1035 -7.46 -20.35 -39.88
C MET A 1035 -6.35 -21.32 -40.32
N LEU A 1036 -5.29 -21.45 -39.52
CA LEU A 1036 -4.17 -22.35 -39.84
C LEU A 1036 -4.58 -23.82 -39.82
N THR A 1037 -5.43 -24.23 -38.87
CA THR A 1037 -5.92 -25.62 -38.82
C THR A 1037 -6.86 -25.91 -39.99
N GLY A 1038 -7.65 -24.93 -40.43
CA GLY A 1038 -8.49 -25.00 -41.62
C GLY A 1038 -7.65 -25.10 -42.88
N TRP A 1039 -6.64 -24.23 -43.04
CA TRP A 1039 -5.68 -24.27 -44.12
C TRP A 1039 -4.95 -25.62 -44.20
N LEU A 1040 -4.50 -26.14 -43.06
CA LEU A 1040 -3.79 -27.43 -42.99
C LEU A 1040 -4.69 -28.61 -43.42
N LYS A 1041 -6.02 -28.51 -43.23
CA LYS A 1041 -6.98 -29.51 -43.73
C LYS A 1041 -7.20 -29.45 -45.24
N LEU A 1042 -6.84 -28.35 -45.90
CA LEU A 1042 -6.91 -28.21 -47.35
C LEU A 1042 -5.67 -28.80 -48.06
N LYS A 1043 -4.69 -29.33 -47.30
CA LYS A 1043 -3.46 -29.93 -47.82
C LYS A 1043 -3.55 -31.45 -47.84
N ASP A 1044 -2.85 -32.06 -48.79
CA ASP A 1044 -2.73 -33.51 -48.89
C ASP A 1044 -1.97 -34.08 -47.68
N GLU A 1045 -2.20 -35.35 -47.34
CA GLU A 1045 -1.64 -35.98 -46.13
C GLU A 1045 -0.09 -35.86 -45.97
N PRO A 1046 0.73 -35.96 -47.04
CA PRO A 1046 2.18 -35.73 -46.93
C PRO A 1046 2.52 -34.30 -46.48
N ASP A 1047 1.89 -33.30 -47.09
CA ASP A 1047 2.12 -31.88 -46.77
C ASP A 1047 1.59 -31.55 -45.38
N LYS A 1048 0.41 -32.07 -45.04
CA LYS A 1048 -0.21 -31.94 -43.72
C LYS A 1048 0.70 -32.45 -42.60
N ALA A 1049 1.33 -33.62 -42.77
CA ALA A 1049 2.29 -34.15 -41.81
C ALA A 1049 3.56 -33.28 -41.72
N SER A 1050 4.02 -32.72 -42.85
CA SER A 1050 5.21 -31.87 -42.89
C SER A 1050 5.03 -30.51 -42.20
N PHE A 1051 3.82 -29.93 -42.27
CA PHE A 1051 3.49 -28.62 -41.72
C PHE A 1051 2.87 -28.64 -40.32
N GLN A 1052 2.45 -29.80 -39.80
CA GLN A 1052 1.81 -29.88 -38.48
C GLN A 1052 2.66 -29.24 -37.37
N ASN A 1053 3.97 -29.54 -37.34
CA ASN A 1053 4.89 -28.97 -36.35
C ASN A 1053 5.09 -27.46 -36.54
N ASP A 1054 5.11 -26.99 -37.80
CA ASP A 1054 5.24 -25.58 -38.16
C ASP A 1054 4.00 -24.79 -37.71
N VAL A 1055 2.79 -25.33 -37.95
CA VAL A 1055 1.52 -24.76 -37.50
C VAL A 1055 1.44 -24.73 -35.96
N ASP A 1056 1.80 -25.83 -35.30
CA ASP A 1056 1.80 -25.91 -33.83
C ASP A 1056 2.75 -24.88 -33.20
N LEU A 1057 3.93 -24.66 -33.81
CA LEU A 1057 4.88 -23.62 -33.42
C LEU A 1057 4.23 -22.24 -33.56
N LEU A 1058 3.67 -21.90 -34.73
CA LEU A 1058 3.06 -20.59 -34.99
C LEU A 1058 1.92 -20.28 -34.01
N ILE A 1059 1.06 -21.26 -33.74
CA ILE A 1059 -0.03 -21.13 -32.76
C ILE A 1059 0.53 -20.91 -31.35
N ALA A 1060 1.54 -21.69 -30.94
CA ALA A 1060 2.13 -21.57 -29.61
C ALA A 1060 2.82 -20.22 -29.39
N VAL A 1061 3.57 -19.74 -30.39
CA VAL A 1061 4.23 -18.43 -30.36
C VAL A 1061 3.19 -17.32 -30.35
N ARG A 1062 2.19 -17.34 -31.26
CA ARG A 1062 1.15 -16.31 -31.32
C ARG A 1062 0.42 -16.17 -29.99
N ASN A 1063 -0.03 -17.29 -29.41
CA ASN A 1063 -0.75 -17.28 -28.15
C ASN A 1063 0.11 -16.70 -27.01
N ALA A 1064 1.38 -17.09 -26.93
CA ALA A 1064 2.29 -16.59 -25.91
C ALA A 1064 2.53 -15.07 -26.04
N PHE A 1065 2.86 -14.60 -27.24
CA PHE A 1065 3.15 -13.19 -27.50
C PHE A 1065 1.91 -12.29 -27.40
N SER A 1066 0.72 -12.78 -27.74
CA SER A 1066 -0.55 -12.09 -27.47
C SER A 1066 -0.81 -11.93 -25.97
N HIS A 1067 -0.40 -12.89 -25.13
CA HIS A 1067 -0.55 -12.81 -23.68
C HIS A 1067 0.65 -12.21 -22.95
N ASN A 1068 1.61 -11.61 -23.67
CA ASN A 1068 2.85 -11.06 -23.09
C ASN A 1068 3.63 -12.11 -22.26
N GLN A 1069 3.78 -13.31 -22.81
CA GLN A 1069 4.47 -14.44 -22.20
C GLN A 1069 5.42 -15.10 -23.20
N TYR A 1070 6.44 -15.77 -22.68
CA TYR A 1070 7.19 -16.75 -23.47
C TYR A 1070 6.41 -18.07 -23.52
N PRO A 1071 6.44 -18.79 -24.65
CA PRO A 1071 5.90 -20.14 -24.70
C PRO A 1071 6.69 -21.05 -23.73
N MET A 1072 6.03 -22.08 -23.19
CA MET A 1072 6.76 -23.11 -22.44
C MET A 1072 7.50 -24.01 -23.41
N ARG A 1073 8.77 -24.29 -23.14
CA ARG A 1073 9.60 -25.15 -23.99
C ARG A 1073 8.98 -26.53 -24.13
N ASN A 1074 8.53 -26.84 -25.34
CA ASN A 1074 8.15 -28.17 -25.81
C ASN A 1074 9.29 -28.73 -26.68
N ARG A 1075 9.75 -29.95 -26.37
CA ARG A 1075 10.86 -30.59 -27.11
C ARG A 1075 10.53 -30.88 -28.58
N ILE A 1076 9.25 -30.92 -28.95
CA ILE A 1076 8.79 -31.19 -30.32
C ILE A 1076 8.69 -29.87 -31.09
N ALA A 1077 7.77 -28.99 -30.71
CA ALA A 1077 7.53 -27.72 -31.41
C ALA A 1077 8.73 -26.75 -31.38
N PHE A 1078 9.60 -26.83 -30.36
CA PHE A 1078 10.75 -25.94 -30.21
C PHE A 1078 12.10 -26.69 -30.26
N ALA A 1079 12.17 -27.82 -30.96
CA ALA A 1079 13.38 -28.63 -31.09
C ALA A 1079 14.59 -27.81 -31.60
N ASN A 1080 14.34 -26.86 -32.51
CA ASN A 1080 15.35 -26.03 -33.16
C ASN A 1080 15.66 -24.72 -32.43
N ILE A 1081 15.09 -24.50 -31.23
CA ILE A 1081 15.43 -23.36 -30.39
C ILE A 1081 16.52 -23.78 -29.40
N ASN A 1082 17.69 -23.18 -29.53
CA ASN A 1082 18.85 -23.50 -28.70
C ASN A 1082 18.65 -22.94 -27.28
N PRO A 1083 18.67 -23.79 -26.25
CA PRO A 1083 18.52 -23.36 -24.85
C PRO A 1083 19.73 -22.58 -24.40
N PHE A 1084 19.53 -21.65 -23.47
CA PHE A 1084 20.62 -20.98 -22.80
C PHE A 1084 21.30 -21.92 -21.80
N SER A 1085 22.62 -22.09 -21.90
CA SER A 1085 23.41 -22.91 -20.97
C SER A 1085 24.00 -22.06 -19.86
N LEU A 1086 23.81 -22.47 -18.59
CA LEU A 1086 24.43 -21.80 -17.44
C LEU A 1086 25.95 -22.02 -17.37
N SER A 1087 26.48 -23.00 -18.12
CA SER A 1087 27.91 -23.36 -18.14
C SER A 1087 28.74 -22.64 -19.21
N SER A 1088 28.14 -21.86 -20.12
CA SER A 1088 28.91 -21.15 -21.16
C SER A 1088 29.48 -19.84 -20.63
N ALA A 1089 30.76 -19.84 -20.28
CA ALA A 1089 31.50 -18.73 -19.66
C ALA A 1089 31.73 -17.49 -20.56
N ASN A 1090 31.39 -17.52 -21.86
CA ASN A 1090 31.93 -16.57 -22.86
C ASN A 1090 30.91 -15.85 -23.76
N THR A 1091 29.64 -15.69 -23.36
CA THR A 1091 28.73 -14.83 -24.11
C THR A 1091 28.73 -13.40 -23.55
N SER A 1092 28.81 -12.37 -24.41
CA SER A 1092 28.68 -10.96 -24.02
C SER A 1092 27.31 -10.68 -23.39
N GLU A 1093 27.25 -9.91 -22.30
CA GLU A 1093 25.97 -9.49 -21.67
C GLU A 1093 25.06 -8.77 -22.67
N GLU A 1094 25.63 -8.14 -23.69
CA GLU A 1094 24.97 -7.40 -24.76
C GLU A 1094 24.14 -8.26 -25.73
N LYS A 1095 24.10 -9.59 -25.55
CA LYS A 1095 23.30 -10.52 -26.38
C LYS A 1095 22.07 -11.10 -25.70
N GLY A 1096 21.78 -10.72 -24.45
CA GLY A 1096 20.64 -11.27 -23.71
C GLY A 1096 20.75 -12.78 -23.48
N LEU A 1097 19.61 -13.47 -23.43
CA LEU A 1097 19.54 -14.93 -23.46
C LEU A 1097 19.40 -15.46 -24.90
N GLY A 1098 19.02 -14.59 -25.84
CA GLY A 1098 18.89 -14.89 -27.26
C GLY A 1098 17.63 -15.69 -27.61
N ILE A 1099 16.64 -15.77 -26.71
CA ILE A 1099 15.45 -16.61 -26.92
C ILE A 1099 14.40 -15.86 -27.75
N ALA A 1100 14.14 -14.58 -27.46
CA ALA A 1100 13.21 -13.74 -28.23
C ALA A 1100 13.58 -13.68 -29.71
N ASN A 1101 14.86 -13.41 -30.01
CA ASN A 1101 15.35 -13.33 -31.39
C ASN A 1101 15.29 -14.69 -32.11
N GLN A 1102 15.63 -15.80 -31.43
CA GLN A 1102 15.45 -17.13 -32.02
C GLN A 1102 13.98 -17.48 -32.32
N LEU A 1103 13.06 -17.12 -31.42
CA LEU A 1103 11.62 -17.33 -31.65
C LEU A 1103 11.14 -16.50 -32.85
N LYS A 1104 11.56 -15.23 -32.92
CA LYS A 1104 11.26 -14.37 -34.05
C LYS A 1104 11.77 -14.95 -35.37
N ASP A 1105 13.07 -15.21 -35.46
CA ASP A 1105 13.70 -15.66 -36.72
C ASP A 1105 13.11 -16.99 -37.18
N LYS A 1106 12.78 -17.88 -36.23
CA LYS A 1106 12.15 -19.17 -36.56
C LYS A 1106 10.70 -18.97 -37.00
N THR A 1107 9.94 -18.07 -36.37
CA THR A 1107 8.59 -17.72 -36.81
C THR A 1107 8.60 -17.15 -38.22
N HIS A 1108 9.48 -16.18 -38.49
CA HIS A 1108 9.64 -15.56 -39.80
C HIS A 1108 9.91 -16.61 -40.90
N LYS A 1109 10.95 -17.44 -40.71
CA LYS A 1109 11.30 -18.53 -41.64
C LYS A 1109 10.16 -19.54 -41.87
N THR A 1110 9.38 -19.81 -40.82
CA THR A 1110 8.25 -20.74 -40.91
C THR A 1110 7.11 -20.13 -41.73
N ILE A 1111 6.86 -18.83 -41.55
CA ILE A 1111 5.88 -18.08 -42.31
C ILE A 1111 6.30 -17.97 -43.78
N GLU A 1112 7.55 -17.61 -44.06
CA GLU A 1112 8.10 -17.57 -45.42
C GLU A 1112 7.93 -18.91 -46.14
N LYS A 1113 8.30 -20.02 -45.48
CA LYS A 1113 8.12 -21.37 -46.02
C LYS A 1113 6.66 -21.67 -46.41
N ILE A 1114 5.70 -21.27 -45.57
CA ILE A 1114 4.27 -21.46 -45.87
C ILE A 1114 3.86 -20.58 -47.06
N ILE A 1115 4.25 -19.31 -47.06
CA ILE A 1115 3.92 -18.35 -48.14
C ILE A 1115 4.51 -18.80 -49.48
N GLU A 1116 5.76 -19.28 -49.50
CA GLU A 1116 6.42 -19.73 -50.74
C GLU A 1116 5.67 -20.87 -51.43
N ILE A 1117 5.11 -21.81 -50.67
CA ILE A 1117 4.33 -22.93 -51.21
C ILE A 1117 2.96 -22.47 -51.70
N GLU A 1118 2.45 -21.37 -51.15
CA GLU A 1118 1.20 -20.78 -51.61
C GLU A 1118 1.36 -19.87 -52.83
N LYS A 1119 2.58 -19.50 -53.23
CA LYS A 1119 2.81 -18.76 -54.47
C LYS A 1119 2.43 -19.65 -55.67
N PRO A 1120 1.79 -19.09 -56.71
CA PRO A 1120 1.52 -19.85 -57.93
C PRO A 1120 2.85 -20.36 -58.52
N ILE A 1121 2.87 -21.62 -58.94
CA ILE A 1121 3.95 -22.13 -59.79
C ILE A 1121 3.84 -21.34 -61.09
N GLU A 1122 4.79 -20.46 -61.38
CA GLU A 1122 4.97 -19.94 -62.72
C GLU A 1122 5.25 -21.15 -63.63
N THR A 1123 4.22 -21.62 -64.31
CA THR A 1123 4.39 -22.49 -65.47
C THR A 1123 5.14 -21.67 -66.50
N LYS A 1124 6.45 -21.93 -66.60
CA LYS A 1124 7.23 -21.58 -67.79
C LYS A 1124 6.61 -22.35 -68.96
N GLU A 1125 5.79 -21.65 -69.74
CA GLU A 1125 5.66 -21.94 -71.17
C GLU A 1125 6.79 -21.27 -71.93
#